data_AF-A0A2U2MQ34-F1
#
_entry.id   AF-A0A2U2MQ34-F1
#
_cell.length_a   1.000
_cell.length_b   1.000
_cell.length_c   1.000
_cell.angle_alpha   90.00
_cell.angle_beta   90.00
_cell.angle_gamma   90.00
#
_symmetry.space_group_name_H-M   'P 1'
#
loop_
_entity.id
_entity.type
_entity.pdbx_description
1 polymer ?
#
loop_
_entity_poly.entity_id
_entity_poly.type
_entity_poly.pdbx_seq_one_letter_code
_entity_poly.pdbx_strand_id
1 'polypeptide(L)'
;MTNEFFLSRLADQPHALAFAGQSTPWPVALADELQNPVLDASLHDHAAAARRLLTPVSAELLATTGRPVDLFGFEPNPARLGAAADAPASVPGIALAQLGAILDAADLGYDVAKAHPVAVLGHSQGILAVHMVRAIQQAGSIDAAADAIDEILAIATLIGVAGTRQARGNALASRSGDATPMLSVKGATRQQIDALVARVTNPRGPIAVAVTNSGNHYVLSGYPEDLASFEIEAGKEHRHQATLREEKVRGGRVFAPVLEYLDVTLPFHSPIMAEGVEQAVAWARKCGLDADRARTLAAEVLLNHVDWAARVREALESTDPGRLWVVDLGPGTVVGKLLSTVAQGTGVGVVDASTGDARATLSTLESEPARTQNWTRYAPRVVATPAGPKVRTAFSDLTGKPPVLLAGMTPTTVDPEIVAAAANAGYWAELAGGGQVTAEVFDRHVARLEEELEEGRTVEFNAMFMDRYLWNLQFGSQRIVPKKRASGTPIDGVVVSAGIPELDEAKELIETLNADGFPYVSFKPGTVDQIRQVVRIAKAVAPVKILIEVEGGAAGGHHSWESLDDLLMSTYAEVREQTNLVLVVGGGAGTPERAADYITGQWSRAYDLPLMPVDGVLVGTAAMTAKEAHTSPQVKRMLVETPGITDADKDDDPFAPLGERWVPSGKSVGGVASGLSHLHADIYEVENSSAVCGRLLVRVMKHPEELDSRRDEIIAALNKTAKPYFGDLETMTYYAWAKRFADLSYPWADETYADRFLHLLQRIEARVRDQESGEFTSLFSGRGDVLDPAPALERLKAAYPQADELTVVPSDVAWFPVLVREYPKPMPFVPVIDNDLLRWWGQDQLWQSEDPRYSADSVRVIPGPISVAAITTVDEPIASILGRFETAMVERVEAASADASASADASVEDAPSSSSAPLPGGELA
;
A
#
# COMPACT_ATOMS: atom_id res chain seq x y z
N MET A 1 3.93 37.90 -33.88
CA MET A 1 4.55 36.61 -33.55
C MET A 1 4.59 36.55 -32.05
N THR A 2 3.60 35.90 -31.46
CA THR A 2 3.58 35.56 -30.03
C THR A 2 4.76 34.64 -29.77
N ASN A 3 5.55 34.86 -28.72
CA ASN A 3 6.70 34.01 -28.37
C ASN A 3 6.22 32.56 -28.17
N GLU A 4 6.50 31.68 -29.12
CA GLU A 4 5.95 30.31 -29.18
C GLU A 4 6.79 29.27 -28.39
N PHE A 5 8.00 29.60 -27.93
CA PHE A 5 8.90 28.63 -27.30
C PHE A 5 8.80 28.57 -25.77
N PHE A 6 8.99 27.37 -25.21
CA PHE A 6 8.74 27.05 -23.80
C PHE A 6 9.44 27.98 -22.81
N LEU A 7 10.76 28.21 -22.90
CA LEU A 7 11.46 29.09 -21.96
C LEU A 7 10.93 30.53 -21.97
N SER A 8 10.59 31.07 -23.13
CA SER A 8 10.01 32.42 -23.23
C SER A 8 8.60 32.48 -22.67
N ARG A 9 7.81 31.40 -22.78
CA ARG A 9 6.46 31.30 -22.21
C ARG A 9 6.47 31.30 -20.68
N LEU A 10 7.55 30.89 -20.03
CA LEU A 10 7.64 30.90 -18.57
C LEU A 10 7.44 32.29 -17.98
N ALA A 11 7.82 33.36 -18.69
CA ALA A 11 7.59 34.73 -18.22
C ALA A 11 6.09 35.06 -17.98
N ASP A 12 5.18 34.36 -18.67
CA ASP A 12 3.72 34.53 -18.57
C ASP A 12 3.02 33.35 -17.89
N GLN A 13 3.77 32.35 -17.40
CA GLN A 13 3.23 31.14 -16.75
C GLN A 13 3.78 30.99 -15.33
N PRO A 14 2.99 30.47 -14.37
CA PRO A 14 3.50 30.16 -13.05
C PRO A 14 4.66 29.15 -13.15
N HIS A 15 5.83 29.56 -12.68
CA HIS A 15 7.01 28.70 -12.67
C HIS A 15 7.91 28.97 -11.48
N ALA A 16 8.68 27.95 -11.10
CA ALA A 16 9.71 28.04 -10.09
C ALA A 16 11.06 27.60 -10.66
N LEU A 17 12.13 28.09 -10.05
CA LEU A 17 13.49 27.63 -10.33
C LEU A 17 13.96 26.70 -9.20
N ALA A 18 14.69 25.64 -9.54
CA ALA A 18 15.30 24.74 -8.58
C ALA A 18 16.81 24.66 -8.82
N PHE A 19 17.58 24.75 -7.72
CA PHE A 19 19.05 24.70 -7.74
C PHE A 19 19.55 23.60 -6.82
N ALA A 20 20.39 22.71 -7.37
CA ALA A 20 20.92 21.56 -6.67
C ALA A 20 22.05 21.89 -5.68
N GLY A 21 22.26 21.03 -4.70
CA GLY A 21 23.24 21.23 -3.63
C GLY A 21 24.57 20.52 -3.84
N GLN A 22 25.22 20.20 -2.72
CA GLN A 22 26.45 19.40 -2.64
C GLN A 22 26.27 17.98 -3.19
N SER A 23 27.39 17.30 -3.47
CA SER A 23 27.41 15.93 -4.05
C SER A 23 26.82 15.84 -5.47
N THR A 24 26.84 16.94 -6.22
CA THR A 24 26.43 17.02 -7.63
C THR A 24 27.63 17.18 -8.56
N PRO A 25 27.57 16.71 -9.82
CA PRO A 25 28.71 16.66 -10.75
C PRO A 25 29.06 18.03 -11.35
N TRP A 26 29.39 19.01 -10.50
CA TRP A 26 29.64 20.39 -10.89
C TRP A 26 30.78 20.61 -11.90
N PRO A 27 31.88 19.82 -11.92
CA PRO A 27 32.89 19.99 -12.96
C PRO A 27 32.36 19.61 -14.35
N VAL A 28 31.35 18.73 -14.41
CA VAL A 28 30.68 18.37 -15.68
C VAL A 28 29.81 19.54 -16.16
N ALA A 29 28.99 20.10 -15.27
CA ALA A 29 28.15 21.25 -15.60
C ALA A 29 29.00 22.46 -16.01
N LEU A 30 30.06 22.76 -15.25
CA LEU A 30 30.97 23.84 -15.59
C LEU A 30 31.65 23.58 -16.95
N ALA A 31 32.23 22.39 -17.18
CA ALA A 31 32.89 22.10 -18.45
C ALA A 31 31.95 22.15 -19.67
N ASP A 32 30.67 21.84 -19.48
CA ASP A 32 29.63 22.01 -20.50
C ASP A 32 29.43 23.50 -20.84
N GLU A 33 29.32 24.34 -19.82
CA GLU A 33 29.17 25.81 -19.96
C GLU A 33 30.37 26.47 -20.63
N LEU A 34 31.59 26.00 -20.34
CA LEU A 34 32.82 26.53 -20.95
C LEU A 34 32.94 26.24 -22.46
N GLN A 35 32.06 25.41 -23.04
CA GLN A 35 32.02 25.22 -24.49
C GLN A 35 31.54 26.48 -25.23
N ASN A 36 30.77 27.35 -24.55
CA ASN A 36 30.37 28.65 -25.06
C ASN A 36 31.45 29.70 -24.70
N PRO A 37 32.18 30.27 -25.69
CA PRO A 37 33.29 31.20 -25.40
C PRO A 37 32.89 32.49 -24.66
N VAL A 38 31.63 32.93 -24.81
CA VAL A 38 31.13 34.12 -24.12
C VAL A 38 30.91 33.81 -22.64
N LEU A 39 30.28 32.67 -22.37
CA LEU A 39 30.02 32.18 -21.03
C LEU A 39 31.33 31.83 -20.30
N ASP A 40 32.26 31.18 -20.99
CA ASP A 40 33.61 30.88 -20.53
C ASP A 40 34.33 32.15 -20.01
N ALA A 41 34.37 33.20 -20.83
CA ALA A 41 34.97 34.48 -20.44
C ALA A 41 34.27 35.10 -19.21
N SER A 42 32.94 35.12 -19.20
CA SER A 42 32.15 35.69 -18.09
C SER A 42 32.40 34.96 -16.77
N LEU A 43 32.41 33.63 -16.78
CA LEU A 43 32.64 32.82 -15.58
C LEU A 43 34.06 32.97 -15.05
N HIS A 44 35.06 33.06 -15.92
CA HIS A 44 36.44 33.37 -15.53
C HIS A 44 36.56 34.77 -14.91
N ASP A 45 35.87 35.78 -15.47
CA ASP A 45 35.88 37.15 -14.95
C ASP A 45 35.26 37.24 -13.55
N HIS A 46 34.10 36.62 -13.32
CA HIS A 46 33.45 36.52 -12.01
C HIS A 46 34.32 35.78 -10.99
N ALA A 47 34.89 34.62 -11.38
CA ALA A 47 35.79 33.87 -10.50
C ALA A 47 37.06 34.69 -10.13
N ALA A 48 37.60 35.44 -11.08
CA ALA A 48 38.74 36.32 -10.84
C ALA A 48 38.36 37.52 -9.95
N ALA A 49 37.18 38.11 -10.13
CA ALA A 49 36.67 39.20 -9.30
C ALA A 49 36.44 38.77 -7.85
N ALA A 50 35.74 37.64 -7.65
CA ALA A 50 35.57 37.03 -6.34
C ALA A 50 36.92 36.77 -5.66
N ARG A 51 37.91 36.24 -6.39
CA ARG A 51 39.26 36.02 -5.85
C ARG A 51 39.98 37.32 -5.48
N ARG A 52 39.81 38.41 -6.25
CA ARG A 52 40.39 39.73 -5.93
C ARG A 52 39.85 40.26 -4.60
N LEU A 53 38.55 40.10 -4.34
CA LEU A 53 37.92 40.48 -3.07
C LEU A 53 38.55 39.75 -1.86
N LEU A 54 39.04 38.53 -2.06
CA LEU A 54 39.64 37.70 -1.00
C LEU A 54 41.14 37.95 -0.77
N THR A 55 41.76 38.89 -1.49
CA THR A 55 43.19 39.20 -1.35
C THR A 55 43.64 39.43 0.12
N PRO A 56 42.90 40.18 0.97
CA PRO A 56 43.31 40.46 2.35
C PRO A 56 43.48 39.22 3.24
N VAL A 57 42.81 38.11 2.93
CA VAL A 57 42.87 36.86 3.72
C VAL A 57 43.53 35.71 2.96
N SER A 58 44.09 35.96 1.78
CA SER A 58 44.69 34.94 0.90
C SER A 58 45.69 34.02 1.59
N ALA A 59 46.56 34.55 2.46
CA ALA A 59 47.51 33.76 3.24
C ALA A 59 46.83 32.82 4.26
N GLU A 60 45.74 33.27 4.89
CA GLU A 60 44.95 32.46 5.83
C GLU A 60 44.21 31.33 5.11
N LEU A 61 43.67 31.61 3.91
CA LEU A 61 43.01 30.60 3.09
C LEU A 61 44.00 29.54 2.61
N LEU A 62 45.18 29.97 2.11
CA LEU A 62 46.26 29.07 1.67
C LEU A 62 46.79 28.19 2.79
N ALA A 63 46.84 28.68 4.03
CA ALA A 63 47.23 27.87 5.19
C ALA A 63 46.28 26.68 5.41
N THR A 64 45.02 26.78 4.95
CA THR A 64 44.04 25.69 5.02
C THR A 64 44.11 24.80 3.79
N THR A 65 44.14 25.37 2.57
CA THR A 65 44.08 24.58 1.34
C THR A 65 45.44 23.99 0.93
N GLY A 66 46.55 24.51 1.44
CA GLY A 66 47.93 24.13 1.09
C GLY A 66 48.39 24.61 -0.30
N ARG A 67 47.45 24.83 -1.22
CA ARG A 67 47.68 25.36 -2.57
C ARG A 67 46.48 26.20 -3.03
N PRO A 68 46.65 27.08 -4.03
CA PRO A 68 45.51 27.70 -4.71
C PRO A 68 44.57 26.64 -5.27
N VAL A 69 43.27 26.85 -5.10
CA VAL A 69 42.23 26.01 -5.71
C VAL A 69 41.92 26.57 -7.09
N ASP A 70 42.02 25.73 -8.12
CA ASP A 70 41.67 26.07 -9.49
C ASP A 70 40.36 25.37 -9.87
N LEU A 71 39.26 26.14 -9.95
CA LEU A 71 37.94 25.59 -10.21
C LEU A 71 37.80 25.03 -11.63
N PHE A 72 38.61 25.50 -12.57
CA PHE A 72 38.56 25.10 -13.99
C PHE A 72 39.49 23.92 -14.29
N GLY A 73 40.33 23.52 -13.33
CA GLY A 73 41.33 22.46 -13.49
C GLY A 73 40.85 21.05 -13.10
N PHE A 74 39.60 20.89 -12.68
CA PHE A 74 39.05 19.58 -12.28
C PHE A 74 38.57 18.78 -13.49
N GLU A 75 38.93 17.49 -13.53
CA GLU A 75 38.48 16.60 -14.61
C GLU A 75 36.97 16.29 -14.48
N PRO A 76 36.16 16.53 -15.52
CA PRO A 76 34.74 16.22 -15.51
C PRO A 76 34.47 14.72 -15.32
N ASN A 77 33.76 14.36 -14.24
CA ASN A 77 33.36 12.99 -13.99
C ASN A 77 31.92 12.93 -13.45
N PRO A 78 30.96 12.34 -14.21
CA PRO A 78 29.56 12.28 -13.79
C PRO A 78 29.28 11.26 -12.68
N ALA A 79 30.20 10.34 -12.40
CA ALA A 79 29.99 9.24 -11.47
C ALA A 79 30.60 9.47 -10.07
N ARG A 80 31.74 10.17 -10.00
CA ARG A 80 32.45 10.45 -8.73
C ARG A 80 33.15 11.79 -8.80
N LEU A 81 33.07 12.58 -7.72
CA LEU A 81 33.71 13.89 -7.67
C LEU A 81 35.20 13.80 -7.30
N GLY A 82 35.58 12.84 -6.46
CA GLY A 82 36.97 12.70 -6.02
C GLY A 82 37.47 14.00 -5.35
N ALA A 83 38.59 14.56 -5.83
CA ALA A 83 39.11 15.81 -5.29
C ALA A 83 38.17 17.02 -5.50
N ALA A 84 37.24 16.95 -6.48
CA ALA A 84 36.25 18.00 -6.69
C ALA A 84 35.14 18.01 -5.61
N ALA A 85 35.10 17.01 -4.71
CA ALA A 85 34.20 16.97 -3.56
C ALA A 85 34.70 17.82 -2.38
N ASP A 86 35.99 18.18 -2.38
CA ASP A 86 36.59 18.99 -1.32
C ASP A 86 35.87 20.34 -1.23
N ALA A 87 35.30 20.65 -0.06
CA ALA A 87 34.49 21.87 0.15
C ALA A 87 35.12 23.20 -0.32
N PRO A 88 36.45 23.42 -0.22
CA PRO A 88 37.08 24.62 -0.78
C PRO A 88 36.94 24.75 -2.30
N ALA A 89 36.69 23.65 -3.02
CA ALA A 89 36.42 23.60 -4.45
C ALA A 89 34.92 23.47 -4.72
N SER A 90 34.23 22.52 -4.08
CA SER A 90 32.85 22.19 -4.42
C SER A 90 31.85 23.30 -4.08
N VAL A 91 32.04 24.03 -2.97
CA VAL A 91 31.13 25.13 -2.58
C VAL A 91 31.14 26.26 -3.61
N PRO A 92 32.30 26.90 -3.91
CA PRO A 92 32.34 27.93 -4.94
C PRO A 92 32.15 27.37 -6.36
N GLY A 93 32.59 26.15 -6.66
CA GLY A 93 32.45 25.53 -7.98
C GLY A 93 31.00 25.27 -8.38
N ILE A 94 30.17 24.80 -7.44
CA ILE A 94 28.72 24.61 -7.67
C ILE A 94 28.02 25.96 -7.84
N ALA A 95 28.35 26.95 -7.01
CA ALA A 95 27.78 28.30 -7.16
C ALA A 95 28.15 28.92 -8.52
N LEU A 96 29.39 28.73 -8.98
CA LEU A 96 29.85 29.22 -10.27
C LEU A 96 29.13 28.52 -11.44
N ALA A 97 28.96 27.21 -11.40
CA ALA A 97 28.19 26.47 -12.40
C ALA A 97 26.72 26.92 -12.42
N GLN A 98 26.10 27.14 -11.26
CA GLN A 98 24.72 27.66 -11.20
C GLN A 98 24.58 29.06 -11.78
N LEU A 99 25.58 29.92 -11.59
CA LEU A 99 25.64 31.22 -12.27
C LEU A 99 25.74 31.02 -13.79
N GLY A 100 26.55 30.07 -14.25
CA GLY A 100 26.66 29.72 -15.66
C GLY A 100 25.31 29.33 -16.28
N ALA A 101 24.57 28.45 -15.61
CA ALA A 101 23.22 28.08 -16.03
C ALA A 101 22.23 29.26 -16.07
N ILE A 102 22.32 30.22 -15.13
CA ILE A 102 21.49 31.44 -15.12
C ILE A 102 21.85 32.34 -16.30
N LEU A 103 23.14 32.55 -16.57
CA LEU A 103 23.63 33.37 -17.68
C LEU A 103 23.22 32.77 -19.03
N ASP A 104 23.44 31.47 -19.21
CA ASP A 104 23.09 30.75 -20.43
C ASP A 104 21.56 30.75 -20.67
N ALA A 105 20.75 30.58 -19.62
CA ALA A 105 19.30 30.70 -19.72
C ALA A 105 18.86 32.11 -20.15
N ALA A 106 19.53 33.16 -19.66
CA ALA A 106 19.26 34.54 -20.08
C ALA A 106 19.59 34.79 -21.55
N ASP A 107 20.74 34.28 -22.03
CA ASP A 107 21.13 34.34 -23.44
C ASP A 107 20.14 33.57 -24.35
N LEU A 108 19.53 32.51 -23.82
CA LEU A 108 18.49 31.72 -24.49
C LEU A 108 17.07 32.29 -24.33
N GLY A 109 16.93 33.50 -23.78
CA GLY A 109 15.67 34.25 -23.75
C GLY A 109 14.84 34.10 -22.46
N TYR A 110 15.41 33.54 -21.39
CA TYR A 110 14.83 33.51 -20.05
C TYR A 110 15.59 34.43 -19.09
N ASP A 111 15.17 35.69 -19.01
CA ASP A 111 15.78 36.69 -18.12
C ASP A 111 15.10 36.66 -16.74
N VAL A 112 15.78 36.11 -15.73
CA VAL A 112 15.24 35.97 -14.37
C VAL A 112 14.92 37.32 -13.68
N ALA A 113 15.52 38.42 -14.14
CA ALA A 113 15.21 39.76 -13.64
C ALA A 113 13.78 40.20 -14.04
N LYS A 114 13.24 39.62 -15.12
CA LYS A 114 11.93 39.97 -15.71
C LYS A 114 10.91 38.83 -15.66
N ALA A 115 11.36 37.58 -15.53
CA ALA A 115 10.49 36.41 -15.59
C ALA A 115 9.60 36.22 -14.34
N HIS A 116 9.94 36.83 -13.20
CA HIS A 116 9.16 36.77 -11.95
C HIS A 116 8.69 35.35 -11.54
N PRO A 117 9.62 34.38 -11.33
CA PRO A 117 9.25 33.06 -10.82
C PRO A 117 8.50 33.17 -9.49
N VAL A 118 7.48 32.32 -9.30
CA VAL A 118 6.66 32.30 -8.07
C VAL A 118 7.47 31.80 -6.87
N ALA A 119 8.50 30.98 -7.12
CA ALA A 119 9.43 30.50 -6.13
C ALA A 119 10.83 30.26 -6.73
N VAL A 120 11.86 30.44 -5.90
CA VAL A 120 13.25 30.12 -6.25
C VAL A 120 13.78 29.22 -5.14
N LEU A 121 13.97 27.95 -5.47
CA LEU A 121 14.22 26.86 -4.53
C LEU A 121 15.69 26.45 -4.55
N GLY A 122 16.34 26.49 -3.39
CA GLY A 122 17.71 26.02 -3.21
C GLY A 122 17.74 24.77 -2.33
N HIS A 123 18.27 23.67 -2.86
CA HIS A 123 18.55 22.45 -2.09
C HIS A 123 19.95 22.55 -1.48
N SER A 124 20.07 22.41 -0.15
CA SER A 124 21.35 22.58 0.55
C SER A 124 22.02 23.90 0.14
N GLN A 125 23.25 23.86 -0.39
CA GLN A 125 23.97 25.05 -0.85
C GLN A 125 23.43 25.70 -2.11
N GLY A 126 22.49 25.08 -2.85
CA GLY A 126 21.80 25.73 -3.96
C GLY A 126 21.08 27.02 -3.54
N ILE A 127 20.93 27.24 -2.23
CA ILE A 127 20.54 28.54 -1.66
C ILE A 127 21.43 29.70 -2.11
N LEU A 128 22.72 29.48 -2.41
CA LEU A 128 23.60 30.52 -2.93
C LEU A 128 23.09 31.07 -4.28
N ALA A 129 22.61 30.19 -5.17
CA ALA A 129 21.97 30.60 -6.42
C ALA A 129 20.65 31.33 -6.20
N VAL A 130 19.88 30.96 -5.17
CA VAL A 130 18.68 31.72 -4.76
C VAL A 130 19.05 33.17 -4.41
N HIS A 131 20.14 33.38 -3.68
CA HIS A 131 20.62 34.74 -3.35
C HIS A 131 21.14 35.48 -4.59
N MET A 132 21.79 34.81 -5.53
CA MET A 132 22.19 35.41 -6.82
C MET A 132 20.96 35.86 -7.62
N VAL A 133 19.94 35.00 -7.75
CA VAL A 133 18.67 35.35 -8.41
C VAL A 133 18.00 36.54 -7.74
N ARG A 134 17.94 36.57 -6.40
CA ARG A 134 17.38 37.71 -5.65
C ARG A 134 18.16 38.99 -5.88
N ALA A 135 19.49 38.92 -5.92
CA ALA A 135 20.34 40.09 -6.22
C ALA A 135 20.09 40.62 -7.64
N ILE A 136 19.95 39.72 -8.63
CA ILE A 136 19.60 40.05 -10.02
C ILE A 136 18.23 40.74 -10.09
N GLN A 137 17.23 40.20 -9.42
CA GLN A 137 15.88 40.79 -9.37
C GLN A 137 15.87 42.17 -8.71
N GLN A 138 16.62 42.34 -7.61
CA GLN A 138 16.74 43.63 -6.93
C GLN A 138 17.47 44.68 -7.76
N ALA A 139 18.50 44.28 -8.50
CA ALA A 139 19.27 45.16 -9.38
C ALA A 139 18.58 45.43 -10.73
N GLY A 140 17.60 44.60 -11.10
CA GLY A 140 16.81 44.71 -12.33
C GLY A 140 17.51 44.18 -13.59
N SER A 141 18.76 43.71 -13.49
CA SER A 141 19.49 43.02 -14.56
C SER A 141 20.68 42.25 -13.98
N ILE A 142 21.19 41.28 -14.73
CA ILE A 142 22.37 40.49 -14.34
C ILE A 142 23.60 41.40 -14.24
N ASP A 143 23.84 42.25 -15.24
CA ASP A 143 24.99 43.17 -15.27
C ASP A 143 25.02 44.11 -14.05
N ALA A 144 23.86 44.65 -13.66
CA ALA A 144 23.76 45.54 -12.49
C ALA A 144 23.98 44.79 -11.16
N ALA A 145 23.82 43.47 -11.14
CA ALA A 145 24.04 42.64 -9.97
C ALA A 145 25.47 42.07 -9.89
N ALA A 146 26.36 42.37 -10.85
CA ALA A 146 27.69 41.76 -10.96
C ALA A 146 28.51 41.83 -9.65
N ASP A 147 28.58 43.00 -9.02
CA ASP A 147 29.32 43.18 -7.76
C ASP A 147 28.75 42.30 -6.61
N ALA A 148 27.41 42.18 -6.55
CA ALA A 148 26.74 41.37 -5.54
C ALA A 148 26.93 39.87 -5.79
N ILE A 149 26.96 39.45 -7.07
CA ILE A 149 27.26 38.07 -7.49
C ILE A 149 28.71 37.72 -7.13
N ASP A 150 29.66 38.59 -7.44
CA ASP A 150 31.08 38.41 -7.11
C ASP A 150 31.30 38.31 -5.59
N GLU A 151 30.58 39.12 -4.81
CA GLU A 151 30.58 39.02 -3.35
C GLU A 151 30.02 37.67 -2.85
N ILE A 152 28.92 37.18 -3.43
CA ILE A 152 28.35 35.87 -3.08
C ILE A 152 29.34 34.74 -3.39
N LEU A 153 30.00 34.76 -4.56
CA LEU A 153 31.02 33.78 -4.94
C LEU A 153 32.27 33.85 -4.02
N ALA A 154 32.66 35.06 -3.62
CA ALA A 154 33.74 35.26 -2.64
C ALA A 154 33.37 34.65 -1.29
N ILE A 155 32.15 34.88 -0.80
CA ILE A 155 31.63 34.29 0.43
C ILE A 155 31.55 32.76 0.30
N ALA A 156 31.12 32.21 -0.84
CA ALA A 156 31.08 30.77 -1.10
C ALA A 156 32.47 30.13 -0.92
N THR A 157 33.52 30.80 -1.41
CA THR A 157 34.91 30.37 -1.20
C THR A 157 35.29 30.40 0.29
N LEU A 158 34.93 31.47 1.01
CA LEU A 158 35.17 31.55 2.46
C LEU A 158 34.46 30.43 3.23
N ILE A 159 33.22 30.10 2.87
CA ILE A 159 32.43 29.02 3.49
C ILE A 159 33.15 27.68 3.35
N GLY A 160 33.55 27.31 2.14
CA GLY A 160 34.23 26.03 1.88
C GLY A 160 35.55 25.88 2.64
N VAL A 161 36.34 26.96 2.67
CA VAL A 161 37.63 26.98 3.39
C VAL A 161 37.44 27.00 4.90
N ALA A 162 36.49 27.78 5.42
CA ALA A 162 36.23 27.90 6.86
C ALA A 162 35.68 26.59 7.43
N GLY A 163 34.75 25.95 6.72
CA GLY A 163 34.26 24.62 7.07
C GLY A 163 35.37 23.58 7.11
N THR A 164 36.28 23.59 6.13
CA THR A 164 37.46 22.70 6.11
C THR A 164 38.40 22.93 7.29
N ARG A 165 38.63 24.20 7.64
CA ARG A 165 39.43 24.56 8.81
C ARG A 165 38.79 24.07 10.10
N GLN A 166 37.47 24.23 10.22
CA GLN A 166 36.71 23.77 11.38
C GLN A 166 36.71 22.24 11.52
N ALA A 167 36.47 21.51 10.43
CA ALA A 167 36.52 20.04 10.44
C ALA A 167 37.89 19.53 10.92
N ARG A 168 38.99 20.13 10.43
CA ARG A 168 40.34 19.81 10.90
C ARG A 168 40.56 20.16 12.37
N GLY A 169 40.06 21.31 12.83
CA GLY A 169 40.12 21.73 14.23
C GLY A 169 39.43 20.74 15.18
N ASN A 170 38.34 20.13 14.71
CA ASN A 170 37.59 19.09 15.44
C ASN A 170 38.15 17.67 15.28
N ALA A 171 39.29 17.51 14.60
CA ALA A 171 39.85 16.21 14.22
C ALA A 171 38.83 15.28 13.52
N LEU A 172 37.93 15.88 12.73
CA LEU A 172 36.95 15.16 11.92
C LEU A 172 37.62 14.71 10.63
N ALA A 173 37.66 13.39 10.41
CA ALA A 173 38.15 12.84 9.17
C ALA A 173 37.15 13.11 8.04
N SER A 174 37.64 13.40 6.84
CA SER A 174 36.77 13.50 5.66
C SER A 174 36.17 12.14 5.25
N ARG A 175 36.75 11.05 5.75
CA ARG A 175 36.25 9.68 5.56
C ARG A 175 36.76 8.74 6.66
N SER A 176 35.96 7.76 7.06
CA SER A 176 36.36 6.64 7.92
C SER A 176 35.88 5.33 7.30
N GLY A 177 36.80 4.53 6.74
CA GLY A 177 36.41 3.42 5.86
C GLY A 177 35.71 3.96 4.60
N ASP A 178 34.45 3.55 4.39
CA ASP A 178 33.59 4.08 3.32
C ASP A 178 32.69 5.24 3.81
N ALA A 179 32.58 5.45 5.13
CA ALA A 179 31.71 6.46 5.70
C ALA A 179 32.24 7.87 5.45
N THR A 180 31.38 8.76 4.96
CA THR A 180 31.62 10.20 4.84
C THR A 180 30.81 10.97 5.90
N PRO A 181 31.02 12.28 6.09
CA PRO A 181 30.34 13.05 7.12
C PRO A 181 28.83 13.27 6.91
N MET A 182 28.27 12.80 5.78
CA MET A 182 26.83 12.87 5.51
C MET A 182 26.30 11.55 4.92
N LEU A 183 25.19 11.07 5.47
CA LEU A 183 24.55 9.81 5.12
C LEU A 183 23.10 10.04 4.67
N SER A 184 22.78 9.72 3.43
CA SER A 184 21.40 9.68 2.93
C SER A 184 20.70 8.41 3.41
N VAL A 185 19.51 8.58 4.02
CA VAL A 185 18.66 7.51 4.55
C VAL A 185 17.31 7.57 3.83
N LYS A 186 17.05 6.62 2.92
CA LYS A 186 15.79 6.50 2.17
C LYS A 186 14.94 5.35 2.70
N GLY A 187 13.64 5.57 2.88
CA GLY A 187 12.68 4.55 3.35
C GLY A 187 12.55 4.45 4.87
N ALA A 188 12.92 5.49 5.63
CA ALA A 188 12.76 5.54 7.08
C ALA A 188 12.09 6.85 7.50
N THR A 189 11.15 6.79 8.44
CA THR A 189 10.47 7.98 8.99
C THR A 189 11.38 8.73 9.97
N ARG A 190 11.03 9.99 10.28
CA ARG A 190 11.76 10.77 11.28
C ARG A 190 11.85 10.07 12.64
N GLN A 191 10.74 9.50 13.10
CA GLN A 191 10.68 8.81 14.39
C GLN A 191 11.61 7.59 14.44
N GLN A 192 11.67 6.81 13.34
CA GLN A 192 12.57 5.66 13.20
C GLN A 192 14.04 6.09 13.22
N ILE A 193 14.37 7.19 12.52
CA ILE A 193 15.72 7.75 12.52
C ILE A 193 16.13 8.20 13.92
N ASP A 194 15.28 8.96 14.62
CA ASP A 194 15.59 9.45 15.96
C ASP A 194 15.78 8.27 16.94
N ALA A 195 14.98 7.21 16.81
CA ALA A 195 15.14 5.98 17.60
C ALA A 195 16.47 5.26 17.33
N LEU A 196 16.94 5.22 16.07
CA LEU A 196 18.23 4.63 15.72
C LEU A 196 19.41 5.51 16.18
N VAL A 197 19.31 6.83 16.04
CA VAL A 197 20.32 7.77 16.54
C VAL A 197 20.52 7.61 18.05
N ALA A 198 19.42 7.45 18.80
CA ALA A 198 19.47 7.23 20.25
C ALA A 198 20.15 5.90 20.67
N ARG A 199 20.23 4.91 19.77
CA ARG A 199 20.89 3.62 20.02
C ARG A 199 22.40 3.65 19.79
N VAL A 200 22.92 4.68 19.10
CA VAL A 200 24.37 4.83 18.88
C VAL A 200 25.07 5.10 20.22
N THR A 201 25.95 4.17 20.62
CA THR A 201 26.63 4.25 21.92
C THR A 201 27.89 5.11 21.85
N ASN A 202 28.05 6.05 22.79
CA ASN A 202 29.23 6.93 22.93
C ASN A 202 29.62 7.69 21.64
N PRO A 203 28.68 8.40 20.97
CA PRO A 203 29.01 9.15 19.76
C PRO A 203 30.04 10.26 20.08
N ARG A 204 30.98 10.52 19.16
CA ARG A 204 31.97 11.61 19.33
C ARG A 204 31.31 12.99 19.30
N GLY A 205 30.22 13.14 18.56
CA GLY A 205 29.45 14.38 18.50
C GLY A 205 27.98 14.15 18.09
N PRO A 206 27.22 15.21 17.86
CA PRO A 206 25.82 15.08 17.46
C PRO A 206 25.68 14.48 16.06
N ILE A 207 24.79 13.49 15.91
CA ILE A 207 24.24 13.07 14.62
C ILE A 207 22.99 13.91 14.38
N ALA A 208 23.09 14.89 13.48
CA ALA A 208 22.01 15.82 13.19
C ALA A 208 21.26 15.41 11.91
N VAL A 209 19.95 15.62 11.87
CA VAL A 209 19.19 15.58 10.61
C VAL A 209 19.48 16.88 9.85
N ALA A 210 20.38 16.79 8.87
CA ALA A 210 20.83 17.90 8.05
C ALA A 210 19.76 18.34 7.04
N VAL A 211 19.16 17.37 6.34
CA VAL A 211 18.19 17.64 5.27
C VAL A 211 16.99 16.71 5.41
N THR A 212 15.79 17.25 5.25
CA THR A 212 14.54 16.51 5.05
C THR A 212 14.13 16.62 3.59
N ASN A 213 14.38 15.56 2.80
CA ASN A 213 14.04 15.53 1.37
C ASN A 213 12.58 15.15 1.13
N SER A 214 12.03 14.24 1.94
CA SER A 214 10.62 13.85 1.98
C SER A 214 10.27 13.25 3.35
N GLY A 215 9.02 12.88 3.61
CA GLY A 215 8.59 12.23 4.85
C GLY A 215 9.28 10.89 5.17
N ASN A 216 9.98 10.28 4.21
CA ASN A 216 10.75 9.05 4.40
C ASN A 216 12.18 9.10 3.80
N HIS A 217 12.66 10.29 3.43
CA HIS A 217 14.02 10.48 2.91
C HIS A 217 14.70 11.63 3.64
N TYR A 218 15.71 11.30 4.43
CA TYR A 218 16.47 12.24 5.23
C TYR A 218 17.97 12.13 4.94
N VAL A 219 18.72 13.17 5.28
CA VAL A 219 20.19 13.14 5.27
C VAL A 219 20.68 13.45 6.67
N LEU A 220 21.49 12.55 7.21
CA LEU A 220 22.17 12.71 8.49
C LEU A 220 23.53 13.34 8.28
N SER A 221 23.96 14.15 9.23
CA SER A 221 25.29 14.78 9.24
C SER A 221 25.95 14.61 10.60
N GLY A 222 27.22 14.23 10.60
CA GLY A 222 27.96 13.97 11.84
C GLY A 222 29.40 13.53 11.57
N TYR A 223 30.02 12.94 12.59
CA TYR A 223 31.31 12.27 12.42
C TYR A 223 31.12 10.98 11.60
N PRO A 224 31.99 10.68 10.62
CA PRO A 224 31.86 9.47 9.80
C PRO A 224 31.74 8.17 10.62
N GLU A 225 32.52 8.03 11.69
CA GLU A 225 32.46 6.90 12.61
C GLU A 225 31.12 6.74 13.35
N ASP A 226 30.47 7.86 13.69
CA ASP A 226 29.16 7.85 14.35
C ASP A 226 28.05 7.46 13.34
N LEU A 227 28.17 7.92 12.08
CA LEU A 227 27.26 7.52 11.00
C LEU A 227 27.42 6.05 10.61
N ALA A 228 28.65 5.52 10.61
CA ALA A 228 28.90 4.08 10.45
C ALA A 228 28.27 3.26 11.60
N SER A 229 28.27 3.80 12.82
CA SER A 229 27.60 3.18 13.97
C SER A 229 26.07 3.19 13.81
N PHE A 230 25.50 4.28 13.28
CA PHE A 230 24.08 4.35 12.92
C PHE A 230 23.72 3.28 11.87
N GLU A 231 24.53 3.10 10.83
CA GLU A 231 24.32 2.06 9.81
C GLU A 231 24.30 0.64 10.43
N ILE A 232 25.17 0.38 11.41
CA ILE A 232 25.16 -0.90 12.15
C ILE A 232 23.85 -1.08 12.92
N GLU A 233 23.34 -0.05 13.60
CA GLU A 233 22.06 -0.12 14.33
C GLU A 233 20.88 -0.32 13.38
N ALA A 234 20.87 0.36 12.22
CA ALA A 234 19.87 0.14 11.17
C ALA A 234 19.90 -1.31 10.66
N GLY A 235 21.09 -1.88 10.47
CA GLY A 235 21.25 -3.28 10.06
C GLY A 235 20.82 -4.29 11.13
N LYS A 236 20.99 -3.96 12.42
CA LYS A 236 20.44 -4.78 13.53
C LYS A 236 18.92 -4.75 13.54
N GLU A 237 18.34 -3.56 13.38
CA GLU A 237 16.88 -3.39 13.33
C GLU A 237 16.26 -4.11 12.13
N HIS A 238 16.88 -4.01 10.95
CA HIS A 238 16.45 -4.76 9.78
C HIS A 238 16.36 -6.26 10.06
N ARG A 239 17.39 -6.86 10.66
CA ARG A 239 17.39 -8.28 11.03
C ARG A 239 16.30 -8.60 12.06
N HIS A 240 16.09 -7.72 13.04
CA HIS A 240 15.05 -7.91 14.03
C HIS A 240 13.65 -7.94 13.40
N GLN A 241 13.31 -6.94 12.57
CA GLN A 241 12.02 -6.89 11.86
C GLN A 241 11.86 -8.05 10.85
N ALA A 242 12.94 -8.47 10.19
CA ALA A 242 12.93 -9.64 9.31
C ALA A 242 12.59 -10.92 10.09
N THR A 243 13.16 -11.11 11.29
CA THR A 243 12.80 -12.24 12.17
C THR A 243 11.34 -12.18 12.60
N LEU A 244 10.83 -11.01 13.02
CA LEU A 244 9.42 -10.86 13.39
C LEU A 244 8.46 -11.19 12.22
N ARG A 245 8.87 -10.85 10.99
CA ARG A 245 8.14 -11.20 9.77
C ARG A 245 8.17 -12.70 9.48
N GLU A 246 9.36 -13.31 9.51
CA GLU A 246 9.57 -14.74 9.25
C GLU A 246 8.81 -15.61 10.26
N GLU A 247 8.85 -15.21 11.54
CA GLU A 247 8.14 -15.89 12.63
C GLU A 247 6.64 -15.57 12.65
N LYS A 248 6.13 -14.81 11.66
CA LYS A 248 4.71 -14.44 11.55
C LYS A 248 4.16 -13.77 12.81
N VAL A 249 4.99 -12.92 13.42
CA VAL A 249 4.63 -12.10 14.58
C VAL A 249 4.06 -10.76 14.12
N ARG A 250 4.62 -10.18 13.05
CA ARG A 250 4.23 -8.88 12.51
C ARG A 250 4.10 -8.91 10.99
N GLY A 251 3.06 -8.23 10.49
CA GLY A 251 2.84 -8.01 9.06
C GLY A 251 3.53 -6.76 8.51
N GLY A 252 3.14 -6.34 7.31
CA GLY A 252 3.69 -5.17 6.62
C GLY A 252 5.12 -5.35 6.09
N ARG A 253 5.66 -4.27 5.53
CA ARG A 253 7.02 -4.25 4.96
C ARG A 253 8.09 -4.30 6.05
N VAL A 254 9.08 -5.18 5.86
CA VAL A 254 10.28 -5.23 6.72
C VAL A 254 11.06 -3.93 6.59
N PHE A 255 11.46 -3.34 7.73
CA PHE A 255 12.32 -2.15 7.75
C PHE A 255 13.64 -2.42 7.02
N ALA A 256 13.83 -1.80 5.86
CA ALA A 256 15.00 -2.01 5.01
C ALA A 256 15.36 -0.69 4.29
N PRO A 257 15.84 0.33 5.03
CA PRO A 257 16.20 1.60 4.43
C PRO A 257 17.41 1.45 3.50
N VAL A 258 17.46 2.27 2.46
CA VAL A 258 18.64 2.40 1.60
C VAL A 258 19.54 3.49 2.19
N LEU A 259 20.78 3.10 2.52
CA LEU A 259 21.79 3.95 3.15
C LEU A 259 22.90 4.24 2.15
N GLU A 260 23.14 5.52 1.87
CA GLU A 260 24.12 5.98 0.87
C GLU A 260 24.94 7.14 1.43
N TYR A 261 26.25 6.95 1.60
CA TYR A 261 27.17 8.03 1.96
C TYR A 261 27.30 9.02 0.81
N LEU A 262 27.14 10.31 1.10
CA LEU A 262 27.27 11.37 0.10
C LEU A 262 28.75 11.69 -0.14
N ASP A 263 29.14 11.96 -1.38
CA ASP A 263 30.51 12.33 -1.75
C ASP A 263 30.77 13.80 -1.36
N VAL A 264 31.00 14.01 -0.06
CA VAL A 264 31.24 15.31 0.59
C VAL A 264 32.33 15.18 1.65
N THR A 265 33.02 16.29 1.97
CA THR A 265 34.11 16.30 2.95
C THR A 265 33.77 16.99 4.27
N LEU A 266 32.60 17.60 4.38
CA LEU A 266 32.15 18.33 5.58
C LEU A 266 30.79 17.82 6.06
N PRO A 267 30.53 17.86 7.38
CA PRO A 267 29.19 17.65 7.91
C PRO A 267 28.35 18.93 7.73
N PHE A 268 27.85 19.18 6.52
CA PHE A 268 26.99 20.34 6.24
C PHE A 268 25.68 20.29 7.03
N HIS A 269 25.10 21.46 7.30
CA HIS A 269 23.86 21.62 8.08
C HIS A 269 23.95 20.94 9.47
N SER A 270 25.09 21.15 10.15
CA SER A 270 25.38 20.50 11.43
C SER A 270 25.82 21.51 12.49
N PRO A 271 25.42 21.33 13.77
CA PRO A 271 25.96 22.10 14.89
C PRO A 271 27.50 22.05 14.99
N ILE A 272 28.14 21.01 14.45
CA ILE A 272 29.61 20.86 14.42
C ILE A 272 30.28 22.03 13.66
N MET A 273 29.57 22.66 12.72
CA MET A 273 30.09 23.73 11.85
C MET A 273 29.85 25.16 12.37
N ALA A 274 29.29 25.34 13.57
CA ALA A 274 28.97 26.67 14.10
C ALA A 274 30.18 27.64 14.10
N GLU A 275 31.34 27.20 14.58
CA GLU A 275 32.57 28.02 14.54
C GLU A 275 33.11 28.24 13.11
N GLY A 276 32.78 27.35 12.18
CA GLY A 276 33.06 27.55 10.75
C GLY A 276 32.30 28.75 10.18
N VAL A 277 31.06 28.96 10.61
CA VAL A 277 30.26 30.15 10.26
C VAL A 277 30.94 31.42 10.79
N GLU A 278 31.33 31.43 12.07
CA GLU A 278 32.01 32.60 12.66
C GLU A 278 33.33 32.92 11.97
N GLN A 279 34.09 31.88 11.60
CA GLN A 279 35.34 32.05 10.87
C GLN A 279 35.13 32.63 9.46
N ALA A 280 34.10 32.20 8.73
CA ALA A 280 33.75 32.76 7.43
C ALA A 280 33.38 34.25 7.56
N VAL A 281 32.58 34.62 8.56
CA VAL A 281 32.19 36.02 8.83
C VAL A 281 33.40 36.87 9.21
N ALA A 282 34.31 36.33 10.03
CA ALA A 282 35.53 37.03 10.41
C ALA A 282 36.44 37.33 9.21
N TRP A 283 36.55 36.38 8.27
CA TRP A 283 37.28 36.61 7.02
C TRP A 283 36.57 37.57 6.08
N ALA A 284 35.25 37.49 5.95
CA ALA A 284 34.45 38.42 5.16
C ALA A 284 34.66 39.88 5.63
N ARG A 285 34.64 40.12 6.95
CA ARG A 285 34.93 41.44 7.54
C ARG A 285 36.33 41.96 7.19
N LYS A 286 37.35 41.10 7.21
CA LYS A 286 38.72 41.48 6.82
C LYS A 286 38.83 41.84 5.34
N CYS A 287 37.98 41.25 4.51
CA CYS A 287 37.87 41.54 3.08
C CYS A 287 37.02 42.78 2.76
N GLY A 288 36.33 43.37 3.75
CA GLY A 288 35.40 44.47 3.53
C GLY A 288 34.06 44.04 2.90
N LEU A 289 33.72 42.75 2.98
CA LEU A 289 32.44 42.21 2.52
C LEU A 289 31.35 42.40 3.58
N ASP A 290 30.08 42.37 3.17
CA ASP A 290 28.92 42.44 4.05
C ASP A 290 28.92 41.25 5.02
N ALA A 291 29.11 41.55 6.30
CA ALA A 291 29.20 40.55 7.37
C ALA A 291 27.86 39.86 7.64
N ASP A 292 26.74 40.55 7.45
CA ASP A 292 25.40 40.01 7.69
C ASP A 292 25.00 39.09 6.54
N ARG A 293 25.33 39.46 5.29
CA ARG A 293 25.23 38.55 4.14
C ARG A 293 26.11 37.33 4.35
N ALA A 294 27.39 37.51 4.69
CA ALA A 294 28.31 36.39 4.92
C ALA A 294 27.81 35.43 6.00
N ARG A 295 27.25 35.96 7.10
CA ARG A 295 26.67 35.15 8.17
C ARG A 295 25.47 34.35 7.69
N THR A 296 24.56 34.99 6.96
CA THR A 296 23.35 34.37 6.43
C THR A 296 23.71 33.20 5.52
N LEU A 297 24.55 33.45 4.50
CA LEU A 297 24.97 32.43 3.54
C LEU A 297 25.75 31.28 4.22
N ALA A 298 26.67 31.61 5.12
CA ALA A 298 27.45 30.59 5.83
C ALA A 298 26.57 29.74 6.74
N ALA A 299 25.62 30.34 7.47
CA ALA A 299 24.70 29.60 8.32
C ALA A 299 23.77 28.70 7.50
N GLU A 300 23.22 29.18 6.37
CA GLU A 300 22.35 28.39 5.50
C GLU A 300 23.06 27.17 4.88
N VAL A 301 24.36 27.28 4.57
CA VAL A 301 25.14 26.19 3.99
C VAL A 301 25.69 25.23 5.07
N LEU A 302 26.24 25.75 6.17
CA LEU A 302 27.01 24.94 7.13
C LEU A 302 26.20 24.49 8.35
N LEU A 303 25.21 25.25 8.79
CA LEU A 303 24.62 25.10 10.13
C LEU A 303 23.13 24.75 10.11
N ASN A 304 22.33 25.50 9.36
CA ASN A 304 20.87 25.43 9.42
C ASN A 304 20.36 24.16 8.74
N HIS A 305 19.37 23.52 9.37
CA HIS A 305 18.61 22.42 8.78
C HIS A 305 17.90 22.87 7.50
N VAL A 306 17.82 21.96 6.51
CA VAL A 306 17.10 22.18 5.24
C VAL A 306 15.89 21.26 5.18
N ASP A 307 14.70 21.85 5.36
CA ASP A 307 13.45 21.17 5.06
C ASP A 307 13.07 21.40 3.59
N TRP A 308 13.60 20.54 2.72
CA TRP A 308 13.33 20.60 1.28
C TRP A 308 11.87 20.25 0.96
N ALA A 309 11.33 19.24 1.65
CA ALA A 309 9.95 18.82 1.47
C ALA A 309 8.96 19.94 1.75
N ALA A 310 9.13 20.67 2.87
CA ALA A 310 8.29 21.81 3.21
C ALA A 310 8.39 22.94 2.17
N ARG A 311 9.59 23.27 1.69
CA ARG A 311 9.80 24.29 0.66
C ARG A 311 9.12 23.93 -0.67
N VAL A 312 9.18 22.66 -1.07
CA VAL A 312 8.49 22.19 -2.28
C VAL A 312 6.98 22.25 -2.08
N ARG A 313 6.45 21.81 -0.92
CA ARG A 313 5.02 21.91 -0.61
C ARG A 313 4.53 23.36 -0.64
N GLU A 314 5.25 24.28 -0.02
CA GLU A 314 4.92 25.71 -0.05
C GLU A 314 4.86 26.25 -1.49
N ALA A 315 5.81 25.86 -2.35
CA ALA A 315 5.77 26.24 -3.77
C ALA A 315 4.56 25.64 -4.51
N LEU A 316 4.19 24.40 -4.22
CA LEU A 316 3.01 23.75 -4.79
C LEU A 316 1.70 24.38 -4.28
N GLU A 317 1.65 24.83 -3.03
CA GLU A 317 0.46 25.46 -2.42
C GLU A 317 0.29 26.92 -2.87
N SER A 318 1.36 27.59 -3.33
CA SER A 318 1.33 28.99 -3.78
C SER A 318 0.53 29.23 -5.07
N THR A 319 0.23 28.17 -5.83
CA THR A 319 -0.48 28.24 -7.11
C THR A 319 -1.15 26.89 -7.41
N ASP A 320 -1.86 26.77 -8.54
CA ASP A 320 -2.34 25.46 -9.00
C ASP A 320 -1.15 24.59 -9.47
N PRO A 321 -0.81 23.48 -8.79
CA PRO A 321 0.30 22.61 -9.19
C PRO A 321 0.18 22.09 -10.62
N GLY A 322 -1.05 21.86 -11.10
CA GLY A 322 -1.31 21.40 -12.46
C GLY A 322 -0.90 22.40 -13.55
N ARG A 323 -0.67 23.66 -13.17
CA ARG A 323 -0.21 24.74 -14.05
C ARG A 323 1.24 25.13 -13.81
N LEU A 324 1.80 24.81 -12.65
CA LEU A 324 3.17 25.12 -12.26
C LEU A 324 4.20 24.34 -13.10
N TRP A 325 5.26 25.04 -13.52
CA TRP A 325 6.50 24.45 -14.04
C TRP A 325 7.64 24.63 -13.04
N VAL A 326 8.52 23.65 -12.91
CA VAL A 326 9.76 23.79 -12.16
C VAL A 326 10.93 23.50 -13.08
N VAL A 327 11.83 24.48 -13.19
CA VAL A 327 13.03 24.40 -14.04
C VAL A 327 14.24 24.08 -13.16
N ASP A 328 14.84 22.90 -13.36
CA ASP A 328 16.05 22.47 -12.65
C ASP A 328 17.29 23.05 -13.35
N LEU A 329 17.88 24.09 -12.75
CA LEU A 329 19.12 24.75 -13.20
C LEU A 329 20.33 24.30 -12.36
N GLY A 330 20.21 23.23 -11.57
CA GLY A 330 21.30 22.69 -10.78
C GLY A 330 22.26 21.82 -11.60
N PRO A 331 23.50 21.59 -11.10
CA PRO A 331 24.36 20.60 -11.71
C PRO A 331 23.77 19.18 -11.60
N GLY A 332 23.53 18.56 -12.76
CA GLY A 332 22.90 17.23 -12.85
C GLY A 332 21.42 17.22 -12.46
N THR A 333 20.81 16.02 -12.48
CA THR A 333 19.34 15.85 -12.40
C THR A 333 18.80 15.51 -11.00
N VAL A 334 19.61 15.72 -9.95
CA VAL A 334 19.28 15.23 -8.60
C VAL A 334 18.12 16.00 -7.99
N VAL A 335 18.12 17.33 -8.06
CA VAL A 335 17.09 18.15 -7.39
C VAL A 335 15.73 18.00 -8.08
N GLY A 336 15.69 17.91 -9.42
CA GLY A 336 14.46 17.59 -10.15
C GLY A 336 13.84 16.25 -9.75
N LYS A 337 14.67 15.22 -9.49
CA LYS A 337 14.18 13.93 -8.97
C LYS A 337 13.65 14.04 -7.55
N LEU A 338 14.36 14.72 -6.65
CA LEU A 338 13.90 14.94 -5.27
C LEU A 338 12.58 15.72 -5.22
N LEU A 339 12.45 16.74 -6.07
CA LEU A 339 11.22 17.50 -6.21
C LEU A 339 10.07 16.64 -6.73
N SER A 340 10.33 15.83 -7.77
CA SER A 340 9.33 14.94 -8.35
C SER A 340 8.80 13.92 -7.35
N THR A 341 9.62 13.44 -6.42
CA THR A 341 9.19 12.54 -5.33
C THR A 341 8.17 13.20 -4.41
N VAL A 342 8.37 14.48 -4.05
CA VAL A 342 7.44 15.22 -3.18
C VAL A 342 6.19 15.64 -3.95
N ALA A 343 6.34 16.00 -5.23
CA ALA A 343 5.27 16.53 -6.06
C ALA A 343 4.50 15.46 -6.86
N GLN A 344 4.83 14.18 -6.69
CA GLN A 344 4.18 13.09 -7.42
C GLN A 344 2.67 13.13 -7.22
N GLY A 345 1.89 13.01 -8.30
CA GLY A 345 0.43 13.02 -8.19
C GLY A 345 -0.20 14.42 -8.14
N THR A 346 0.59 15.50 -8.13
CA THR A 346 0.06 16.88 -8.12
C THR A 346 -0.18 17.46 -9.52
N GLY A 347 0.46 16.92 -10.55
CA GLY A 347 0.38 17.44 -11.92
C GLY A 347 1.43 18.50 -12.27
N VAL A 348 2.36 18.79 -11.36
CA VAL A 348 3.47 19.72 -11.65
C VAL A 348 4.30 19.23 -12.82
N GLY A 349 4.75 20.16 -13.65
CA GLY A 349 5.74 19.89 -14.69
C GLY A 349 7.14 20.15 -14.16
N VAL A 350 8.03 19.16 -14.24
CA VAL A 350 9.44 19.30 -13.82
C VAL A 350 10.30 19.12 -15.06
N VAL A 351 11.08 20.14 -15.41
CA VAL A 351 11.92 20.13 -16.60
C VAL A 351 13.39 20.22 -16.22
N ASP A 352 14.19 19.39 -16.88
CA ASP A 352 15.65 19.41 -16.76
C ASP A 352 16.22 20.55 -17.61
N ALA A 353 16.97 21.44 -16.96
CA ALA A 353 17.74 22.52 -17.59
C ALA A 353 19.20 22.51 -17.07
N SER A 354 19.67 21.35 -16.59
CA SER A 354 20.98 21.19 -15.97
C SER A 354 22.15 21.23 -16.94
N THR A 355 21.91 21.06 -18.23
CA THR A 355 22.92 21.13 -19.30
C THR A 355 22.58 22.20 -20.34
N GLY A 356 23.58 22.69 -21.06
CA GLY A 356 23.42 23.62 -22.17
C GLY A 356 22.51 23.06 -23.26
N ASP A 357 22.69 21.78 -23.63
CA ASP A 357 21.82 21.09 -24.59
C ASP A 357 20.35 21.04 -24.14
N ALA A 358 20.11 20.80 -22.84
CA ALA A 358 18.76 20.78 -22.29
C ALA A 358 18.12 22.18 -22.33
N ARG A 359 18.86 23.23 -21.95
CA ARG A 359 18.40 24.62 -22.04
C ARG A 359 18.14 25.05 -23.49
N ALA A 360 19.02 24.71 -24.42
CA ALA A 360 18.85 25.01 -25.85
C ALA A 360 17.65 24.26 -26.46
N THR A 361 17.39 23.04 -26.00
CA THR A 361 16.19 22.29 -26.40
C THR A 361 14.93 23.00 -25.89
N LEU A 362 14.90 23.40 -24.61
CA LEU A 362 13.75 24.12 -24.03
C LEU A 362 13.54 25.51 -24.66
N SER A 363 14.59 26.18 -25.13
CA SER A 363 14.50 27.51 -25.76
C SER A 363 13.86 27.47 -27.15
N THR A 364 13.79 26.30 -27.78
CA THR A 364 13.22 26.08 -29.12
C THR A 364 12.00 25.15 -29.11
N LEU A 365 11.59 24.66 -27.93
CA LEU A 365 10.48 23.73 -27.78
C LEU A 365 9.12 24.45 -27.86
N GLU A 366 8.35 24.15 -28.90
CA GLU A 366 6.99 24.69 -29.08
C GLU A 366 5.94 23.91 -28.27
N SER A 367 6.12 22.60 -28.09
CA SER A 367 5.19 21.74 -27.34
C SER A 367 5.36 21.86 -25.82
N GLU A 368 4.41 21.35 -25.04
CA GLU A 368 4.59 21.21 -23.60
C GLU A 368 5.42 19.95 -23.25
N PRO A 369 6.42 20.06 -22.35
CA PRO A 369 7.07 18.91 -21.76
C PRO A 369 6.09 17.99 -21.02
N ALA A 370 6.49 16.75 -20.76
CA ALA A 370 5.68 15.83 -19.98
C ALA A 370 5.54 16.32 -18.52
N ARG A 371 4.31 16.30 -17.99
CA ARG A 371 4.02 16.60 -16.58
C ARG A 371 4.02 15.32 -15.74
N THR A 372 4.15 15.49 -14.42
CA THR A 372 3.85 14.41 -13.48
C THR A 372 2.37 14.05 -13.52
N GLN A 373 2.01 12.88 -12.97
CA GLN A 373 0.61 12.50 -12.83
C GLN A 373 -0.16 13.51 -11.99
N ASN A 374 -1.44 13.70 -12.31
CA ASN A 374 -2.36 14.48 -11.50
C ASN A 374 -3.47 13.57 -10.95
N TRP A 375 -3.38 13.20 -9.68
CA TRP A 375 -4.33 12.31 -9.01
C TRP A 375 -5.62 13.00 -8.61
N THR A 376 -5.68 14.34 -8.61
CA THR A 376 -6.94 15.08 -8.39
C THR A 376 -8.00 14.76 -9.44
N ARG A 377 -7.61 14.21 -10.60
CA ARG A 377 -8.55 13.68 -11.61
C ARG A 377 -9.40 12.50 -11.09
N TYR A 378 -8.94 11.81 -10.05
CA TYR A 378 -9.64 10.72 -9.39
C TYR A 378 -10.32 11.16 -8.09
N ALA A 379 -10.26 12.45 -7.74
CA ALA A 379 -10.93 12.95 -6.55
C ALA A 379 -12.45 12.70 -6.66
N PRO A 380 -13.06 12.11 -5.63
CA PRO A 380 -14.50 11.83 -5.63
C PRO A 380 -15.30 13.13 -5.64
N ARG A 381 -16.53 13.07 -6.17
CA ARG A 381 -17.47 14.20 -6.15
C ARG A 381 -18.85 13.74 -5.71
N VAL A 382 -19.60 14.60 -5.05
CA VAL A 382 -21.03 14.35 -4.81
C VAL A 382 -21.84 14.83 -6.01
N VAL A 383 -22.73 13.98 -6.50
CA VAL A 383 -23.70 14.31 -7.55
C VAL A 383 -25.12 14.15 -7.00
N ALA A 384 -26.01 15.07 -7.40
CA ALA A 384 -27.42 14.97 -7.06
C ALA A 384 -28.11 13.96 -7.99
N THR A 385 -28.76 12.97 -7.40
CA THR A 385 -29.58 11.99 -8.13
C THR A 385 -31.02 12.02 -7.59
N PRO A 386 -32.01 11.46 -8.32
CA PRO A 386 -33.36 11.30 -7.79
C PRO A 386 -33.44 10.49 -6.49
N ALA A 387 -32.44 9.64 -6.21
CA ALA A 387 -32.33 8.84 -4.99
C ALA A 387 -31.57 9.56 -3.84
N GLY A 388 -31.16 10.82 -4.05
CA GLY A 388 -30.36 11.60 -3.10
C GLY A 388 -28.93 11.87 -3.59
N PRO A 389 -28.09 12.47 -2.74
CA PRO A 389 -26.67 12.69 -3.03
C PRO A 389 -25.94 11.35 -3.15
N LYS A 390 -25.10 11.21 -4.18
CA LYS A 390 -24.30 10.01 -4.45
C LYS A 390 -22.86 10.37 -4.71
N VAL A 391 -21.93 9.55 -4.22
CA VAL A 391 -20.50 9.71 -4.52
C VAL A 391 -20.22 9.18 -5.92
N ARG A 392 -19.58 9.99 -6.74
CA ARG A 392 -19.12 9.68 -8.10
C ARG A 392 -17.61 9.47 -8.10
N THR A 393 -17.20 8.27 -8.51
CA THR A 393 -15.81 7.86 -8.73
C THR A 393 -15.67 7.19 -10.10
N ALA A 394 -14.46 6.74 -10.47
CA ALA A 394 -14.29 5.93 -11.69
C ALA A 394 -15.05 4.59 -11.64
N PHE A 395 -15.29 4.03 -10.44
CA PHE A 395 -16.11 2.85 -10.26
C PHE A 395 -17.57 3.15 -10.58
N SER A 396 -18.14 4.21 -9.99
CA SER A 396 -19.52 4.59 -10.26
C SER A 396 -19.75 5.02 -11.71
N ASP A 397 -18.77 5.65 -12.36
CA ASP A 397 -18.82 5.97 -13.78
C ASP A 397 -18.81 4.72 -14.67
N LEU A 398 -18.12 3.66 -14.25
CA LEU A 398 -18.05 2.39 -14.98
C LEU A 398 -19.33 1.55 -14.80
N THR A 399 -19.82 1.42 -13.55
CA THR A 399 -20.84 0.42 -13.19
C THR A 399 -22.24 1.02 -13.01
N GLY A 400 -22.33 2.34 -12.81
CA GLY A 400 -23.57 3.00 -12.38
C GLY A 400 -23.96 2.73 -10.92
N LYS A 401 -23.12 2.03 -10.14
CA LYS A 401 -23.37 1.64 -8.75
C LYS A 401 -22.57 2.53 -7.77
N PRO A 402 -23.03 2.72 -6.51
CA PRO A 402 -22.24 3.38 -5.47
C PRO A 402 -20.88 2.71 -5.25
N PRO A 403 -19.83 3.44 -4.82
CA PRO A 403 -18.47 2.91 -4.65
C PRO A 403 -18.28 2.06 -3.37
N VAL A 404 -19.31 1.30 -2.99
CA VAL A 404 -19.34 0.37 -1.86
C VAL A 404 -19.82 -0.98 -2.37
N LEU A 405 -19.03 -2.03 -2.13
CA LEU A 405 -19.27 -3.37 -2.69
C LEU A 405 -19.47 -4.40 -1.58
N LEU A 406 -20.35 -5.37 -1.78
CA LEU A 406 -20.41 -6.60 -0.98
C LEU A 406 -19.49 -7.66 -1.59
N ALA A 407 -18.44 -8.03 -0.86
CA ALA A 407 -17.42 -8.96 -1.33
C ALA A 407 -17.89 -10.43 -1.36
N GLY A 408 -17.35 -11.21 -2.30
CA GLY A 408 -17.64 -12.63 -2.44
C GLY A 408 -16.98 -13.48 -1.36
N MET A 409 -17.73 -13.81 -0.31
CA MET A 409 -17.35 -14.63 0.83
C MET A 409 -18.02 -16.01 0.78
N THR A 410 -17.20 -17.08 0.79
CA THR A 410 -17.70 -18.47 0.67
C THR A 410 -18.80 -18.87 1.66
N PRO A 411 -18.75 -18.58 2.97
CA PRO A 411 -19.86 -18.94 3.86
C PRO A 411 -21.06 -17.98 3.73
N THR A 412 -20.81 -16.67 3.60
CA THR A 412 -21.86 -15.65 3.77
C THR A 412 -22.60 -15.32 2.48
N THR A 413 -21.91 -15.26 1.33
CA THR A 413 -22.49 -14.85 0.03
C THR A 413 -22.62 -16.01 -0.96
N VAL A 414 -22.52 -17.25 -0.50
CA VAL A 414 -22.90 -18.41 -1.31
C VAL A 414 -24.43 -18.52 -1.40
N ASP A 415 -25.14 -18.08 -0.36
CA ASP A 415 -26.58 -17.97 -0.38
C ASP A 415 -27.04 -16.74 -1.18
N PRO A 416 -28.02 -16.89 -2.09
CA PRO A 416 -28.52 -15.78 -2.91
C PRO A 416 -29.17 -14.62 -2.15
N GLU A 417 -29.71 -14.82 -0.95
CA GLU A 417 -30.61 -13.84 -0.30
C GLU A 417 -29.92 -12.52 0.03
N ILE A 418 -28.76 -12.60 0.68
CA ILE A 418 -27.97 -11.41 0.98
C ILE A 418 -27.46 -10.71 -0.29
N VAL A 419 -27.10 -11.49 -1.32
CA VAL A 419 -26.59 -10.97 -2.58
C VAL A 419 -27.69 -10.24 -3.34
N ALA A 420 -28.88 -10.84 -3.44
CA ALA A 420 -30.06 -10.23 -4.04
C ALA A 420 -30.49 -8.98 -3.27
N ALA A 421 -30.52 -9.03 -1.93
CA ALA A 421 -30.88 -7.88 -1.11
C ALA A 421 -29.92 -6.69 -1.28
N ALA A 422 -28.61 -6.95 -1.35
CA ALA A 422 -27.61 -5.92 -1.62
C ALA A 422 -27.74 -5.33 -3.04
N ALA A 423 -27.94 -6.18 -4.05
CA ALA A 423 -28.13 -5.76 -5.43
C ALA A 423 -29.43 -4.98 -5.65
N ASN A 424 -30.54 -5.39 -5.00
CA ASN A 424 -31.82 -4.69 -5.02
C ASN A 424 -31.71 -3.31 -4.34
N ALA A 425 -30.85 -3.16 -3.33
CA ALA A 425 -30.51 -1.87 -2.75
C ALA A 425 -29.61 -1.00 -3.65
N GLY A 426 -29.13 -1.54 -4.78
CA GLY A 426 -28.36 -0.82 -5.79
C GLY A 426 -26.84 -0.94 -5.65
N TYR A 427 -26.34 -1.80 -4.75
CA TYR A 427 -24.91 -2.03 -4.57
C TYR A 427 -24.38 -3.13 -5.48
N TRP A 428 -23.06 -3.13 -5.70
CA TRP A 428 -22.36 -4.26 -6.30
C TRP A 428 -22.33 -5.42 -5.30
N ALA A 429 -22.61 -6.64 -5.75
CA ALA A 429 -22.74 -7.80 -4.88
C ALA A 429 -22.25 -9.07 -5.56
N GLU A 430 -21.24 -9.68 -4.96
CA GLU A 430 -20.58 -10.88 -5.49
C GLU A 430 -21.19 -12.16 -4.91
N LEU A 431 -21.81 -12.98 -5.78
CA LEU A 431 -22.17 -14.36 -5.45
C LEU A 431 -20.90 -15.22 -5.35
N ALA A 432 -20.68 -15.86 -4.20
CA ALA A 432 -19.50 -16.70 -4.00
C ALA A 432 -19.60 -18.04 -4.74
N GLY A 433 -18.63 -18.29 -5.62
CA GLY A 433 -18.51 -19.56 -6.34
C GLY A 433 -17.93 -20.70 -5.49
N GLY A 434 -17.28 -20.41 -4.35
CA GLY A 434 -16.55 -21.41 -3.57
C GLY A 434 -17.41 -22.54 -2.98
N GLY A 435 -18.69 -22.28 -2.71
CA GLY A 435 -19.63 -23.30 -2.22
C GLY A 435 -20.48 -23.96 -3.32
N GLN A 436 -20.31 -23.56 -4.58
CA GLN A 436 -21.09 -24.03 -5.73
C GLN A 436 -20.42 -25.26 -6.38
N VAL A 437 -20.35 -26.37 -5.63
CA VAL A 437 -19.49 -27.53 -5.94
C VAL A 437 -20.01 -28.47 -7.03
N THR A 438 -21.28 -28.32 -7.43
CA THR A 438 -21.90 -29.06 -8.54
C THR A 438 -22.79 -28.13 -9.36
N ALA A 439 -23.11 -28.54 -10.60
CA ALA A 439 -24.03 -27.81 -11.46
C ALA A 439 -25.44 -27.69 -10.85
N GLU A 440 -25.91 -28.73 -10.16
CA GLU A 440 -27.22 -28.73 -9.51
C GLU A 440 -27.32 -27.73 -8.36
N VAL A 441 -26.28 -27.64 -7.52
CA VAL A 441 -26.22 -26.67 -6.43
C VAL A 441 -26.23 -25.24 -7.00
N PHE A 442 -25.43 -25.00 -8.05
CA PHE A 442 -25.40 -23.73 -8.75
C PHE A 442 -26.76 -23.38 -9.36
N ASP A 443 -27.40 -24.30 -10.08
CA ASP A 443 -28.70 -24.07 -10.71
C ASP A 443 -29.79 -23.73 -9.68
N ARG A 444 -29.78 -24.38 -8.51
CA ARG A 444 -30.71 -24.07 -7.42
C ARG A 444 -30.48 -22.66 -6.86
N HIS A 445 -29.22 -22.28 -6.61
CA HIS A 445 -28.91 -20.94 -6.11
C HIS A 445 -29.22 -19.86 -7.15
N VAL A 446 -28.94 -20.11 -8.43
CA VAL A 446 -29.30 -19.18 -9.52
C VAL A 446 -30.81 -19.03 -9.65
N ALA A 447 -31.58 -20.11 -9.56
CA ALA A 447 -33.05 -20.02 -9.63
C ALA A 447 -33.61 -19.17 -8.49
N ARG A 448 -33.13 -19.38 -7.26
CA ARG A 448 -33.51 -18.56 -6.10
C ARG A 448 -33.08 -17.09 -6.27
N LEU A 449 -31.88 -16.85 -6.78
CA LEU A 449 -31.39 -15.51 -7.08
C LEU A 449 -32.29 -14.79 -8.09
N GLU A 450 -32.69 -15.47 -9.16
CA GLU A 450 -33.60 -14.93 -10.20
C GLU A 450 -35.01 -14.64 -9.65
N GLU A 451 -35.47 -15.40 -8.64
CA GLU A 451 -36.74 -15.15 -7.95
C GLU A 451 -36.68 -13.91 -7.01
N GLU A 452 -35.53 -13.67 -6.38
CA GLU A 452 -35.35 -12.62 -5.38
C GLU A 452 -34.89 -11.27 -5.97
N LEU A 453 -34.25 -11.27 -7.15
CA LEU A 453 -33.78 -10.05 -7.81
C LEU A 453 -34.94 -9.24 -8.43
N GLU A 454 -34.90 -7.93 -8.22
CA GLU A 454 -35.78 -6.99 -8.91
C GLU A 454 -35.41 -6.87 -10.40
N GLU A 455 -36.40 -6.53 -11.23
CA GLU A 455 -36.19 -6.34 -12.66
C GLU A 455 -35.07 -5.32 -12.95
N GLY A 456 -34.10 -5.71 -13.78
CA GLY A 456 -32.98 -4.87 -14.19
C GLY A 456 -31.80 -4.84 -13.21
N ARG A 457 -31.87 -5.52 -12.06
CA ARG A 457 -30.74 -5.69 -11.16
C ARG A 457 -29.78 -6.76 -11.68
N THR A 458 -28.49 -6.58 -11.38
CA THR A 458 -27.43 -7.52 -11.73
C THR A 458 -26.52 -7.77 -10.55
N VAL A 459 -25.89 -8.94 -10.57
CA VAL A 459 -24.89 -9.37 -9.58
C VAL A 459 -23.62 -9.82 -10.29
N GLU A 460 -22.58 -10.01 -9.51
CA GLU A 460 -21.29 -10.47 -9.98
C GLU A 460 -20.97 -11.84 -9.41
N PHE A 461 -20.03 -12.57 -10.03
CA PHE A 461 -19.68 -13.92 -9.62
C PHE A 461 -18.19 -13.99 -9.23
N ASN A 462 -17.93 -14.35 -7.97
CA ASN A 462 -16.57 -14.55 -7.48
C ASN A 462 -16.10 -15.99 -7.71
N ALA A 463 -14.99 -16.16 -8.43
CA ALA A 463 -14.46 -17.44 -8.87
C ALA A 463 -13.01 -17.63 -8.41
N MET A 464 -12.74 -18.77 -7.76
CA MET A 464 -11.40 -19.09 -7.24
C MET A 464 -10.54 -19.72 -8.35
N PHE A 465 -9.57 -18.98 -8.86
CA PHE A 465 -8.74 -19.40 -10.00
C PHE A 465 -7.88 -20.63 -9.72
N MET A 466 -7.31 -20.73 -8.51
CA MET A 466 -6.41 -21.83 -8.13
C MET A 466 -7.14 -23.13 -7.79
N ASP A 467 -8.45 -23.11 -7.56
CA ASP A 467 -9.24 -24.34 -7.43
C ASP A 467 -9.58 -24.87 -8.83
N ARG A 468 -8.70 -25.74 -9.35
CA ARG A 468 -8.87 -26.32 -10.70
C ARG A 468 -10.18 -27.08 -10.88
N TYR A 469 -10.75 -27.67 -9.83
CA TYR A 469 -12.01 -28.39 -9.96
C TYR A 469 -13.15 -27.40 -10.17
N LEU A 470 -13.26 -26.39 -9.28
CA LEU A 470 -14.30 -25.36 -9.38
C LEU A 470 -14.13 -24.49 -10.62
N TRP A 471 -12.90 -24.11 -10.98
CA TRP A 471 -12.64 -23.35 -12.20
C TRP A 471 -13.10 -24.11 -13.45
N ASN A 472 -12.78 -25.40 -13.57
CA ASN A 472 -13.23 -26.23 -14.70
C ASN A 472 -14.74 -26.40 -14.77
N LEU A 473 -15.40 -26.49 -13.62
CA LEU A 473 -16.86 -26.52 -13.53
C LEU A 473 -17.46 -25.18 -13.98
N GLN A 474 -16.99 -24.07 -13.42
CA GLN A 474 -17.57 -22.74 -13.58
C GLN A 474 -17.28 -22.10 -14.94
N PHE A 475 -16.01 -22.04 -15.35
CA PHE A 475 -15.55 -21.31 -16.53
C PHE A 475 -14.73 -22.15 -17.52
N GLY A 476 -14.15 -23.29 -17.09
CA GLY A 476 -13.32 -24.15 -17.94
C GLY A 476 -14.13 -25.08 -18.84
N SER A 477 -14.04 -26.39 -18.63
CA SER A 477 -14.64 -27.37 -19.56
C SER A 477 -16.18 -27.42 -19.51
N GLN A 478 -16.79 -27.28 -18.33
CA GLN A 478 -18.25 -27.39 -18.20
C GLN A 478 -18.98 -26.07 -18.46
N ARG A 479 -18.33 -24.93 -18.18
CA ARG A 479 -18.83 -23.57 -18.43
C ARG A 479 -20.24 -23.32 -17.87
N ILE A 480 -20.53 -23.76 -16.64
CA ILE A 480 -21.89 -23.62 -16.10
C ILE A 480 -22.31 -22.16 -15.95
N VAL A 481 -21.37 -21.25 -15.59
CA VAL A 481 -21.67 -19.82 -15.41
C VAL A 481 -21.89 -19.11 -16.76
N PRO A 482 -21.00 -19.22 -17.77
CA PRO A 482 -21.26 -18.66 -19.10
C PRO A 482 -22.54 -19.18 -19.76
N LYS A 483 -22.87 -20.48 -19.61
CA LYS A 483 -24.11 -21.04 -20.16
C LYS A 483 -25.36 -20.43 -19.54
N LYS A 484 -25.35 -20.19 -18.22
CA LYS A 484 -26.46 -19.50 -17.54
C LYS A 484 -26.58 -18.05 -17.96
N ARG A 485 -25.44 -17.33 -18.05
CA ARG A 485 -25.42 -15.96 -18.60
C ARG A 485 -26.03 -15.89 -20.01
N ALA A 486 -25.63 -16.78 -20.91
CA ALA A 486 -26.19 -16.86 -22.25
C ALA A 486 -27.71 -17.16 -22.27
N SER A 487 -28.24 -17.75 -21.20
CA SER A 487 -29.67 -18.04 -21.01
C SER A 487 -30.46 -16.89 -20.38
N GLY A 488 -29.81 -15.76 -20.06
CA GLY A 488 -30.45 -14.55 -19.52
C GLY A 488 -30.24 -14.29 -18.03
N THR A 489 -29.49 -15.14 -17.32
CA THR A 489 -29.21 -14.93 -15.89
C THR A 489 -28.48 -13.59 -15.66
N PRO A 490 -28.89 -12.77 -14.68
CA PRO A 490 -28.39 -11.41 -14.45
C PRO A 490 -27.01 -11.36 -13.76
N ILE A 491 -26.09 -12.24 -14.15
CA ILE A 491 -24.67 -12.20 -13.75
C ILE A 491 -23.89 -11.47 -14.83
N ASP A 492 -23.37 -10.27 -14.56
CA ASP A 492 -22.68 -9.42 -15.57
C ASP A 492 -21.21 -9.13 -15.25
N GLY A 493 -20.71 -9.57 -14.09
CA GLY A 493 -19.31 -9.45 -13.70
C GLY A 493 -18.69 -10.77 -13.24
N VAL A 494 -17.39 -10.92 -13.47
CA VAL A 494 -16.57 -12.03 -12.96
C VAL A 494 -15.40 -11.47 -12.16
N VAL A 495 -15.30 -11.90 -10.91
CA VAL A 495 -14.19 -11.57 -10.01
C VAL A 495 -13.29 -12.78 -9.89
N VAL A 496 -12.07 -12.67 -10.43
CA VAL A 496 -11.04 -13.72 -10.40
C VAL A 496 -10.23 -13.56 -9.11
N SER A 497 -10.42 -14.51 -8.19
CA SER A 497 -9.79 -14.50 -6.86
C SER A 497 -8.86 -15.69 -6.64
N ALA A 498 -8.12 -15.64 -5.53
CA ALA A 498 -7.17 -16.67 -5.12
C ALA A 498 -6.05 -16.96 -6.15
N GLY A 499 -5.70 -16.01 -7.02
CA GLY A 499 -4.62 -16.11 -8.00
C GLY A 499 -4.81 -15.17 -9.19
N ILE A 500 -3.72 -14.69 -9.78
CA ILE A 500 -3.73 -13.87 -10.99
C ILE A 500 -3.23 -14.73 -12.16
N PRO A 501 -3.99 -14.87 -13.27
CA PRO A 501 -3.53 -15.61 -14.45
C PRO A 501 -2.29 -14.98 -15.07
N GLU A 502 -1.48 -15.78 -15.76
CA GLU A 502 -0.34 -15.27 -16.53
C GLU A 502 -0.82 -14.34 -17.66
N LEU A 503 0.05 -13.44 -18.13
CA LEU A 503 -0.36 -12.34 -19.03
C LEU A 503 -1.15 -12.79 -20.27
N ASP A 504 -0.68 -13.82 -20.98
CA ASP A 504 -1.36 -14.29 -22.19
C ASP A 504 -2.67 -15.01 -21.88
N GLU A 505 -2.73 -15.78 -20.79
CA GLU A 505 -3.95 -16.43 -20.31
C GLU A 505 -4.99 -15.40 -19.85
N ALA A 506 -4.56 -14.34 -19.16
CA ALA A 506 -5.43 -13.26 -18.71
C ALA A 506 -6.06 -12.51 -19.90
N LYS A 507 -5.29 -12.25 -20.97
CA LYS A 507 -5.81 -11.62 -22.19
C LYS A 507 -6.90 -12.47 -22.84
N GLU A 508 -6.62 -13.75 -23.06
CA GLU A 508 -7.58 -14.69 -23.65
C GLU A 508 -8.83 -14.83 -22.76
N LEU A 509 -8.64 -14.88 -21.44
CA LEU A 509 -9.73 -14.95 -20.47
C LEU A 509 -10.62 -13.71 -20.54
N ILE A 510 -10.05 -12.50 -20.55
CA ILE A 510 -10.82 -11.24 -20.64
C ILE A 510 -11.60 -11.19 -21.95
N GLU A 511 -10.95 -11.49 -23.08
CA GLU A 511 -11.61 -11.54 -24.39
C GLU A 511 -12.78 -12.54 -24.41
N THR A 512 -12.57 -13.73 -23.84
CA THR A 512 -13.59 -14.78 -23.75
C THR A 512 -14.75 -14.37 -22.86
N LEU A 513 -14.48 -13.84 -21.66
CA LEU A 513 -15.52 -13.39 -20.73
C LEU A 513 -16.34 -12.24 -21.30
N ASN A 514 -15.70 -11.27 -21.95
CA ASN A 514 -16.42 -10.20 -22.64
C ASN A 514 -17.29 -10.74 -23.79
N ALA A 515 -16.80 -11.71 -24.57
CA ALA A 515 -17.57 -12.36 -25.63
C ALA A 515 -18.76 -13.18 -25.08
N ASP A 516 -18.62 -13.76 -23.89
CA ASP A 516 -19.69 -14.46 -23.17
C ASP A 516 -20.72 -13.51 -22.51
N GLY A 517 -20.52 -12.20 -22.61
CA GLY A 517 -21.45 -11.18 -22.10
C GLY A 517 -21.20 -10.74 -20.66
N PHE A 518 -19.97 -10.94 -20.14
CA PHE A 518 -19.49 -10.37 -18.87
C PHE A 518 -18.67 -9.10 -19.15
N PRO A 519 -19.27 -7.90 -19.14
CA PRO A 519 -18.53 -6.65 -19.35
C PRO A 519 -17.52 -6.32 -18.25
N TYR A 520 -17.74 -6.80 -17.03
CA TYR A 520 -16.88 -6.48 -15.89
C TYR A 520 -15.98 -7.67 -15.53
N VAL A 521 -14.68 -7.50 -15.70
CA VAL A 521 -13.67 -8.46 -15.23
C VAL A 521 -12.85 -7.80 -14.12
N SER A 522 -12.81 -8.45 -12.96
CA SER A 522 -12.06 -7.99 -11.79
C SER A 522 -11.00 -9.01 -11.39
N PHE A 523 -9.87 -8.53 -10.87
CA PHE A 523 -8.81 -9.34 -10.30
C PHE A 523 -8.56 -8.96 -8.85
N LYS A 524 -8.35 -9.95 -7.98
CA LYS A 524 -7.99 -9.77 -6.56
C LYS A 524 -6.51 -10.06 -6.27
N PRO A 525 -5.59 -9.08 -6.42
CA PRO A 525 -4.20 -9.23 -6.00
C PRO A 525 -4.03 -8.96 -4.50
N GLY A 526 -3.12 -9.71 -3.86
CA GLY A 526 -2.75 -9.54 -2.46
C GLY A 526 -1.27 -9.23 -2.23
N THR A 527 -0.48 -9.01 -3.28
CA THR A 527 0.96 -8.66 -3.20
C THR A 527 1.34 -7.59 -4.22
N VAL A 528 2.47 -6.89 -3.99
CA VAL A 528 3.01 -5.89 -4.94
C VAL A 528 3.22 -6.48 -6.33
N ASP A 529 3.76 -7.69 -6.42
CA ASP A 529 4.04 -8.35 -7.70
C ASP A 529 2.75 -8.71 -8.45
N GLN A 530 1.71 -9.15 -7.72
CA GLN A 530 0.40 -9.41 -8.30
C GLN A 530 -0.28 -8.11 -8.79
N ILE A 531 -0.17 -7.00 -8.05
CA ILE A 531 -0.68 -5.70 -8.51
C ILE A 531 0.03 -5.28 -9.79
N ARG A 532 1.36 -5.38 -9.86
CA ARG A 532 2.14 -5.10 -11.07
C ARG A 532 1.81 -6.04 -12.22
N GLN A 533 1.45 -7.28 -11.95
CA GLN A 533 0.93 -8.21 -12.95
C GLN A 533 -0.40 -7.72 -13.53
N VAL A 534 -1.35 -7.28 -12.70
CA VAL A 534 -2.61 -6.69 -13.16
C VAL A 534 -2.37 -5.38 -13.94
N VAL A 535 -1.40 -4.54 -13.54
CA VAL A 535 -0.98 -3.36 -14.31
C VAL A 535 -0.49 -3.74 -15.71
N ARG A 536 0.33 -4.79 -15.82
CA ARG A 536 0.79 -5.32 -17.13
C ARG A 536 -0.36 -5.85 -17.98
N ILE A 537 -1.32 -6.56 -17.35
CA ILE A 537 -2.54 -7.04 -18.02
C ILE A 537 -3.35 -5.85 -18.55
N ALA A 538 -3.64 -4.85 -17.71
CA ALA A 538 -4.38 -3.66 -18.08
C ALA A 538 -3.76 -2.93 -19.26
N LYS A 539 -2.43 -2.77 -19.25
CA LYS A 539 -1.69 -2.16 -20.36
C LYS A 539 -1.82 -2.95 -21.65
N ALA A 540 -1.86 -4.28 -21.58
CA ALA A 540 -1.95 -5.15 -22.75
C ALA A 540 -3.37 -5.22 -23.35
N VAL A 541 -4.42 -5.02 -22.55
CA VAL A 541 -5.82 -5.07 -23.00
C VAL A 541 -6.46 -3.69 -23.21
N ALA A 542 -5.71 -2.60 -23.00
CA ALA A 542 -6.22 -1.25 -23.22
C ALA A 542 -6.80 -1.09 -24.64
N PRO A 543 -7.98 -0.45 -24.81
CA PRO A 543 -8.70 0.38 -23.83
C PRO A 543 -9.74 -0.36 -22.96
N VAL A 544 -9.80 -1.70 -22.97
CA VAL A 544 -10.77 -2.48 -22.17
C VAL A 544 -10.60 -2.15 -20.68
N LYS A 545 -11.72 -1.85 -20.01
CA LYS A 545 -11.75 -1.54 -18.57
C LYS A 545 -11.70 -2.83 -17.77
N ILE A 546 -10.84 -2.87 -16.75
CA ILE A 546 -10.82 -3.96 -15.76
C ILE A 546 -10.79 -3.37 -14.35
N LEU A 547 -11.38 -4.10 -13.41
CA LEU A 547 -11.34 -3.75 -11.99
C LEU A 547 -10.16 -4.46 -11.32
N ILE A 548 -9.59 -3.80 -10.31
CA ILE A 548 -8.55 -4.37 -9.46
C ILE A 548 -8.99 -4.18 -8.00
N GLU A 549 -9.21 -5.29 -7.30
CA GLU A 549 -9.65 -5.34 -5.91
C GLU A 549 -8.46 -5.71 -5.02
N VAL A 550 -7.71 -4.69 -4.57
CA VAL A 550 -6.52 -4.88 -3.74
C VAL A 550 -6.93 -5.18 -2.30
N GLU A 551 -6.61 -6.38 -1.82
CA GLU A 551 -6.95 -6.82 -0.47
C GLU A 551 -5.72 -6.87 0.45
N GLY A 552 -5.82 -6.18 1.58
CA GLY A 552 -4.81 -6.21 2.64
C GLY A 552 -4.86 -7.48 3.50
N GLY A 553 -3.78 -7.73 4.24
CA GLY A 553 -3.64 -8.88 5.13
C GLY A 553 -4.52 -8.85 6.38
N ALA A 554 -5.27 -7.77 6.62
CA ALA A 554 -6.26 -7.68 7.70
C ALA A 554 -7.67 -8.15 7.30
N ALA A 555 -7.84 -8.64 6.06
CA ALA A 555 -9.09 -9.27 5.61
C ALA A 555 -9.45 -10.52 6.42
N GLY A 556 -10.75 -10.79 6.56
CA GLY A 556 -11.23 -12.05 7.16
C GLY A 556 -11.03 -13.25 6.25
N GLY A 557 -11.10 -14.46 6.81
CA GLY A 557 -10.80 -15.68 6.07
C GLY A 557 -9.31 -15.90 5.91
N HIS A 558 -8.90 -16.43 4.75
CA HIS A 558 -7.49 -16.60 4.45
C HIS A 558 -6.82 -15.25 4.40
N HIS A 559 -5.74 -15.08 5.15
CA HIS A 559 -5.07 -13.79 5.25
C HIS A 559 -3.64 -13.86 4.74
N SER A 560 -3.15 -12.73 4.27
CA SER A 560 -1.73 -12.51 3.98
C SER A 560 -1.09 -11.77 5.15
N TRP A 561 0.20 -11.49 5.01
CA TRP A 561 0.91 -10.62 5.94
C TRP A 561 1.19 -9.25 5.29
N GLU A 562 0.71 -9.00 4.08
CA GLU A 562 0.92 -7.72 3.38
C GLU A 562 0.03 -6.62 3.96
N SER A 563 0.56 -5.40 4.03
CA SER A 563 -0.18 -4.22 4.51
C SER A 563 -0.93 -3.56 3.36
N LEU A 564 -2.22 -3.23 3.51
CA LEU A 564 -2.96 -2.54 2.44
C LEU A 564 -2.30 -1.21 2.06
N ASP A 565 -1.92 -0.43 3.07
CA ASP A 565 -1.31 0.88 2.86
C ASP A 565 0.06 0.73 2.17
N ASP A 566 0.87 -0.25 2.57
CA ASP A 566 2.18 -0.50 1.92
C ASP A 566 2.02 -0.95 0.47
N LEU A 567 1.02 -1.80 0.17
CA LEU A 567 0.68 -2.26 -1.18
C LEU A 567 0.32 -1.06 -2.06
N LEU A 568 -0.55 -0.18 -1.57
CA LEU A 568 -1.00 1.01 -2.29
C LEU A 568 0.16 2.01 -2.47
N MET A 569 0.85 2.41 -1.40
CA MET A 569 1.98 3.36 -1.50
C MET A 569 3.05 2.90 -2.50
N SER A 570 3.29 1.59 -2.60
CA SER A 570 4.31 1.04 -3.49
C SER A 570 3.89 0.97 -4.96
N THR A 571 2.60 0.98 -5.27
CA THR A 571 2.10 0.64 -6.63
C THR A 571 1.11 1.65 -7.20
N TYR A 572 0.59 2.58 -6.39
CA TYR A 572 -0.50 3.47 -6.78
C TYR A 572 -0.17 4.33 -8.00
N ALA A 573 1.06 4.83 -8.12
CA ALA A 573 1.49 5.57 -9.30
C ALA A 573 1.39 4.70 -10.57
N GLU A 574 1.90 3.47 -10.54
CA GLU A 574 1.86 2.50 -11.63
C GLU A 574 0.40 2.14 -12.00
N VAL A 575 -0.47 1.96 -10.99
CA VAL A 575 -1.92 1.73 -11.19
C VAL A 575 -2.56 2.94 -11.87
N ARG A 576 -2.30 4.16 -11.38
CA ARG A 576 -2.86 5.39 -11.94
C ARG A 576 -2.27 5.77 -13.31
N GLU A 577 -1.17 5.16 -13.76
CA GLU A 577 -0.72 5.29 -15.16
C GLU A 577 -1.72 4.66 -16.13
N GLN A 578 -2.42 3.60 -15.71
CA GLN A 578 -3.37 2.87 -16.55
C GLN A 578 -4.77 3.47 -16.39
N THR A 579 -5.20 4.28 -17.36
CA THR A 579 -6.53 4.93 -17.33
C THR A 579 -7.70 3.95 -17.47
N ASN A 580 -7.44 2.70 -17.83
CA ASN A 580 -8.42 1.63 -17.93
C ASN A 580 -8.50 0.72 -16.68
N LEU A 581 -7.77 1.03 -15.61
CA LEU A 581 -7.93 0.39 -14.31
C LEU A 581 -8.89 1.17 -13.40
N VAL A 582 -9.77 0.42 -12.72
CA VAL A 582 -10.62 0.92 -11.63
C VAL A 582 -10.17 0.26 -10.32
N LEU A 583 -9.63 1.07 -9.40
CA LEU A 583 -9.01 0.63 -8.17
C LEU A 583 -10.03 0.54 -7.03
N VAL A 584 -10.27 -0.68 -6.56
CA VAL A 584 -11.10 -0.98 -5.39
C VAL A 584 -10.20 -1.57 -4.30
N VAL A 585 -10.46 -1.24 -3.03
CA VAL A 585 -9.65 -1.73 -1.90
C VAL A 585 -10.48 -2.44 -0.85
N GLY A 586 -9.86 -3.40 -0.16
CA GLY A 586 -10.47 -4.21 0.88
C GLY A 586 -9.47 -4.74 1.90
N GLY A 587 -9.97 -5.40 2.94
CA GLY A 587 -9.11 -6.02 3.95
C GLY A 587 -8.44 -5.01 4.88
N GLY A 588 -9.25 -4.29 5.67
CA GLY A 588 -8.79 -3.24 6.58
C GLY A 588 -9.74 -2.04 6.67
N ALA A 589 -10.65 -1.88 5.69
CA ALA A 589 -11.65 -0.82 5.65
C ALA A 589 -12.97 -1.20 6.35
N GLY A 590 -12.88 -1.73 7.57
CA GLY A 590 -14.03 -2.28 8.30
C GLY A 590 -15.04 -1.27 8.84
N THR A 591 -14.68 0.01 8.91
CA THR A 591 -15.54 1.10 9.40
C THR A 591 -15.92 2.06 8.27
N PRO A 592 -17.11 2.69 8.32
CA PRO A 592 -17.52 3.72 7.37
C PRO A 592 -16.51 4.87 7.22
N GLU A 593 -15.91 5.31 8.33
CA GLU A 593 -14.98 6.44 8.36
C GLU A 593 -13.69 6.11 7.62
N ARG A 594 -13.13 4.91 7.86
CA ARG A 594 -11.91 4.46 7.19
C ARG A 594 -12.14 4.19 5.70
N ALA A 595 -13.32 3.69 5.33
CA ALA A 595 -13.70 3.56 3.93
C ALA A 595 -13.78 4.95 3.24
N ALA A 596 -14.33 5.96 3.92
CA ALA A 596 -14.34 7.33 3.42
C ALA A 596 -12.93 7.95 3.31
N ASP A 597 -12.01 7.61 4.21
CA ASP A 597 -10.59 7.99 4.11
C ASP A 597 -9.94 7.46 2.84
N TYR A 598 -10.19 6.19 2.47
CA TYR A 598 -9.69 5.61 1.23
C TYR A 598 -10.31 6.28 -0.01
N ILE A 599 -11.64 6.46 -0.04
CA ILE A 599 -12.33 7.10 -1.17
C ILE A 599 -11.83 8.53 -1.42
N THR A 600 -11.65 9.31 -0.37
CA THR A 600 -11.14 10.69 -0.50
C THR A 600 -9.62 10.77 -0.66
N GLY A 601 -8.91 9.68 -0.40
CA GLY A 601 -7.46 9.63 -0.40
C GLY A 601 -6.80 10.26 0.83
N GLN A 602 -7.56 10.61 1.87
CA GLN A 602 -7.03 11.24 3.08
C GLN A 602 -6.13 10.31 3.91
N TRP A 603 -6.30 9.00 3.77
CA TRP A 603 -5.48 7.98 4.43
C TRP A 603 -3.96 8.18 4.23
N SER A 604 -3.55 8.62 3.04
CA SER A 604 -2.13 8.78 2.68
C SER A 604 -1.44 9.94 3.40
N ARG A 605 -2.21 10.88 3.98
CA ARG A 605 -1.65 11.99 4.78
C ARG A 605 -0.90 11.51 6.02
N ALA A 606 -1.31 10.39 6.61
CA ALA A 606 -0.60 9.78 7.74
C ALA A 606 0.86 9.38 7.37
N TYR A 607 1.14 9.28 6.07
CA TYR A 607 2.45 8.92 5.51
C TYR A 607 3.18 10.12 4.87
N ASP A 608 2.69 11.35 5.06
CA ASP A 608 3.20 12.58 4.43
C ASP A 608 3.21 12.50 2.89
N LEU A 609 2.19 11.85 2.33
CA LEU A 609 1.98 11.69 0.88
C LEU A 609 0.78 12.53 0.40
N PRO A 610 0.74 12.91 -0.90
CA PRO A 610 -0.41 13.54 -1.53
C PRO A 610 -1.66 12.67 -1.41
N LEU A 611 -2.85 13.26 -1.58
CA LEU A 611 -4.11 12.50 -1.54
C LEU A 611 -4.09 11.37 -2.58
N MET A 612 -4.41 10.15 -2.15
CA MET A 612 -4.46 8.96 -2.99
C MET A 612 -5.87 8.34 -3.01
N PRO A 613 -6.86 8.99 -3.68
CA PRO A 613 -8.23 8.49 -3.76
C PRO A 613 -8.28 7.08 -4.35
N VAL A 614 -9.16 6.22 -3.85
CA VAL A 614 -9.53 4.96 -4.51
C VAL A 614 -10.91 5.08 -5.14
N ASP A 615 -11.23 4.18 -6.06
CA ASP A 615 -12.46 4.25 -6.83
C ASP A 615 -13.62 3.51 -6.15
N GLY A 616 -13.35 2.54 -5.29
CA GLY A 616 -14.36 1.82 -4.49
C GLY A 616 -13.78 1.13 -3.26
N VAL A 617 -14.64 0.74 -2.33
CA VAL A 617 -14.28 -0.06 -1.13
C VAL A 617 -15.17 -1.29 -1.02
N LEU A 618 -14.55 -2.45 -0.80
CA LEU A 618 -15.25 -3.72 -0.62
C LEU A 618 -15.42 -4.06 0.88
N VAL A 619 -16.64 -4.46 1.25
CA VAL A 619 -17.06 -4.76 2.61
C VAL A 619 -17.37 -6.25 2.72
N GLY A 620 -16.62 -6.95 3.58
CA GLY A 620 -16.82 -8.37 3.87
C GLY A 620 -17.35 -8.61 5.28
N THR A 621 -16.45 -8.58 6.27
CA THR A 621 -16.74 -8.94 7.68
C THR A 621 -17.93 -8.20 8.28
N ALA A 622 -18.13 -6.92 7.98
CA ALA A 622 -19.26 -6.15 8.53
C ALA A 622 -20.64 -6.64 8.04
N ALA A 623 -20.70 -7.38 6.93
CA ALA A 623 -21.94 -7.95 6.40
C ALA A 623 -22.31 -9.31 7.04
N MET A 624 -21.42 -9.93 7.81
CA MET A 624 -21.66 -11.26 8.40
C MET A 624 -22.80 -11.29 9.43
N THR A 625 -23.17 -10.14 10.01
CA THR A 625 -24.31 -10.04 10.93
C THR A 625 -25.56 -9.43 10.30
N ALA A 626 -25.55 -9.23 8.98
CA ALA A 626 -26.68 -8.69 8.24
C ALA A 626 -27.92 -9.57 8.42
N LYS A 627 -29.11 -9.00 8.37
CA LYS A 627 -30.38 -9.71 8.52
C LYS A 627 -30.51 -10.86 7.52
N GLU A 628 -30.14 -10.61 6.28
CA GLU A 628 -30.25 -11.52 5.14
C GLU A 628 -29.11 -12.55 5.10
N ALA A 629 -28.07 -12.42 5.94
CA ALA A 629 -27.06 -13.46 6.12
C ALA A 629 -27.65 -14.65 6.90
N HIS A 630 -27.37 -15.88 6.43
CA HIS A 630 -27.82 -17.12 7.07
C HIS A 630 -27.01 -17.49 8.31
N THR A 631 -26.03 -16.65 8.68
CA THR A 631 -25.18 -16.83 9.85
C THR A 631 -26.05 -17.04 11.07
N SER A 632 -25.78 -18.11 11.82
CA SER A 632 -26.66 -18.51 12.92
C SER A 632 -26.82 -17.39 13.97
N PRO A 633 -27.99 -17.21 14.60
CA PRO A 633 -28.22 -16.13 15.56
C PRO A 633 -27.21 -16.10 16.73
N GLN A 634 -26.70 -17.28 17.14
CA GLN A 634 -25.66 -17.37 18.16
C GLN A 634 -24.31 -16.85 17.65
N VAL A 635 -23.97 -17.13 16.39
CA VAL A 635 -22.73 -16.66 15.74
C VAL A 635 -22.79 -15.16 15.50
N LYS A 636 -23.93 -14.60 15.06
CA LYS A 636 -24.10 -13.15 14.92
C LYS A 636 -23.87 -12.42 16.25
N ARG A 637 -24.42 -12.94 17.35
CA ARG A 637 -24.15 -12.40 18.70
C ARG A 637 -22.68 -12.48 19.08
N MET A 638 -22.05 -13.64 18.87
CA MET A 638 -20.63 -13.81 19.15
C MET A 638 -19.74 -12.83 18.36
N LEU A 639 -20.08 -12.56 17.09
CA LEU A 639 -19.38 -11.56 16.26
C LEU A 639 -19.50 -10.15 16.85
N VAL A 640 -20.69 -9.73 17.29
CA VAL A 640 -20.90 -8.44 17.96
C VAL A 640 -20.18 -8.36 19.31
N GLU A 641 -20.10 -9.46 20.05
CA GLU A 641 -19.41 -9.54 21.34
C GLU A 641 -17.88 -9.62 21.20
N THR A 642 -17.36 -9.87 19.99
CA THR A 642 -15.93 -9.96 19.72
C THR A 642 -15.31 -8.56 19.66
N PRO A 643 -14.36 -8.20 20.55
CA PRO A 643 -13.87 -6.83 20.65
C PRO A 643 -13.15 -6.31 19.39
N GLY A 644 -12.42 -7.19 18.69
CA GLY A 644 -11.53 -6.85 17.59
C GLY A 644 -10.29 -6.06 18.02
N ILE A 645 -9.53 -5.59 17.02
CA ILE A 645 -8.36 -4.72 17.17
C ILE A 645 -8.76 -3.30 16.78
N THR A 646 -8.38 -2.31 17.59
CA THR A 646 -8.74 -0.90 17.38
C THR A 646 -7.51 0.02 17.34
N ASP A 647 -7.70 1.27 16.90
CA ASP A 647 -6.63 2.28 16.91
C ASP A 647 -6.14 2.62 18.32
N ALA A 648 -6.94 2.36 19.36
CA ALA A 648 -6.56 2.58 20.75
C ALA A 648 -5.41 1.66 21.19
N ASP A 649 -5.16 0.56 20.47
CA ASP A 649 -4.18 -0.43 20.86
C ASP A 649 -2.72 0.02 20.57
N LYS A 650 -2.40 1.28 20.20
CA LYS A 650 -1.10 1.76 19.62
C LYS A 650 0.17 0.92 19.93
N ASP A 651 0.86 0.46 18.88
CA ASP A 651 2.15 -0.22 18.99
C ASP A 651 3.21 0.87 19.19
N ASP A 652 3.86 0.87 20.35
CA ASP A 652 4.87 1.86 20.72
C ASP A 652 6.16 1.69 19.90
N ASP A 653 6.32 0.57 19.19
CA ASP A 653 7.43 0.33 18.30
C ASP A 653 7.31 1.19 17.02
N PRO A 654 8.20 2.17 16.79
CA PRO A 654 8.16 3.03 15.60
C PRO A 654 8.42 2.28 14.29
N PHE A 655 8.85 1.01 14.36
CA PHE A 655 9.05 0.14 13.20
C PHE A 655 7.83 -0.72 12.88
N ALA A 656 6.77 -0.66 13.70
CA ALA A 656 5.50 -1.29 13.40
C ALA A 656 4.74 -0.53 12.28
N PRO A 657 3.94 -1.24 11.45
CA PRO A 657 3.05 -0.59 10.49
C PRO A 657 2.07 0.37 11.18
N LEU A 658 1.88 1.56 10.59
CA LEU A 658 1.06 2.63 11.19
C LEU A 658 -0.44 2.34 11.14
N GLY A 659 -0.94 1.90 9.98
CA GLY A 659 -2.38 1.77 9.71
C GLY A 659 -2.98 0.41 10.05
N GLU A 660 -2.19 -0.62 10.35
CA GLU A 660 -2.66 -2.00 10.41
C GLU A 660 -1.94 -2.87 11.43
N ARG A 661 -2.61 -3.95 11.83
CA ARG A 661 -2.11 -4.95 12.76
C ARG A 661 -2.56 -6.34 12.43
N TRP A 662 -1.75 -7.28 12.87
CA TRP A 662 -1.98 -8.70 12.69
C TRP A 662 -2.10 -9.38 14.04
N VAL A 663 -2.93 -10.42 14.10
CA VAL A 663 -2.83 -11.41 15.16
C VAL A 663 -1.64 -12.32 14.84
N PRO A 664 -0.63 -12.45 15.73
CA PRO A 664 0.51 -13.34 15.49
C PRO A 664 0.06 -14.79 15.24
N SER A 665 0.78 -15.50 14.38
CA SER A 665 0.46 -16.89 14.02
C SER A 665 0.37 -17.78 15.26
N GLY A 666 -0.75 -18.48 15.44
CA GLY A 666 -1.00 -19.36 16.58
C GLY A 666 -1.27 -18.63 17.90
N LYS A 667 -1.56 -17.33 17.86
CA LYS A 667 -1.98 -16.50 19.01
C LYS A 667 -3.39 -15.96 18.82
N SER A 668 -3.89 -15.27 19.84
CA SER A 668 -5.17 -14.58 19.84
C SER A 668 -4.99 -13.15 20.37
N VAL A 669 -5.61 -12.19 19.69
CA VAL A 669 -5.65 -10.75 20.03
C VAL A 669 -7.03 -10.23 19.65
N GLY A 670 -7.66 -9.41 20.49
CA GLY A 670 -8.97 -8.83 20.18
C GLY A 670 -10.11 -9.84 20.02
N GLY A 671 -9.98 -11.04 20.61
CA GLY A 671 -10.96 -12.12 20.42
C GLY A 671 -10.90 -12.80 19.05
N VAL A 672 -9.86 -12.55 18.26
CA VAL A 672 -9.58 -13.23 16.98
C VAL A 672 -8.24 -13.96 17.09
N ALA A 673 -8.16 -15.15 16.50
CA ALA A 673 -6.97 -15.97 16.41
C ALA A 673 -6.46 -16.09 14.97
N SER A 674 -5.14 -16.22 14.81
CA SER A 674 -4.53 -16.65 13.55
C SER A 674 -4.22 -18.15 13.64
N GLY A 675 -4.97 -18.94 12.87
CA GLY A 675 -4.82 -20.39 12.76
C GLY A 675 -4.28 -20.81 11.38
N LEU A 676 -4.34 -22.11 11.09
CA LEU A 676 -4.05 -22.64 9.76
C LEU A 676 -5.29 -23.32 9.16
N SER A 677 -5.40 -23.27 7.84
CA SER A 677 -6.31 -24.09 7.06
C SER A 677 -5.76 -25.51 6.88
N HIS A 678 -6.58 -26.40 6.32
CA HIS A 678 -6.15 -27.76 5.96
C HIS A 678 -5.09 -27.79 4.83
N LEU A 679 -4.84 -26.66 4.16
CA LEU A 679 -3.78 -26.48 3.17
C LEU A 679 -2.58 -25.70 3.73
N HIS A 680 -2.53 -25.50 5.06
CA HIS A 680 -1.48 -24.77 5.77
C HIS A 680 -1.39 -23.27 5.42
N ALA A 681 -2.42 -22.70 4.80
CA ALA A 681 -2.54 -21.25 4.64
C ALA A 681 -3.05 -20.61 5.94
N ASP A 682 -2.57 -19.41 6.27
CA ASP A 682 -3.01 -18.69 7.46
C ASP A 682 -4.47 -18.22 7.29
N ILE A 683 -5.22 -18.25 8.39
CA ILE A 683 -6.65 -17.94 8.39
C ILE A 683 -7.05 -17.31 9.73
N TYR A 684 -7.81 -16.22 9.67
CA TYR A 684 -8.37 -15.59 10.86
C TYR A 684 -9.66 -16.28 11.25
N GLU A 685 -9.81 -16.49 12.55
CA GLU A 685 -10.99 -17.10 13.15
C GLU A 685 -11.31 -16.51 14.52
N VAL A 686 -12.57 -16.49 14.94
CA VAL A 686 -12.95 -16.06 16.30
C VAL A 686 -12.30 -16.98 17.33
N GLU A 687 -11.79 -16.41 18.43
CA GLU A 687 -11.22 -17.16 19.54
C GLU A 687 -12.32 -17.91 20.32
N ASN A 688 -12.51 -19.18 20.00
CA ASN A 688 -13.46 -20.09 20.64
C ASN A 688 -12.91 -21.53 20.71
N SER A 689 -13.72 -22.51 21.14
CA SER A 689 -13.30 -23.92 21.20
C SER A 689 -12.79 -24.48 19.85
N SER A 690 -13.33 -24.01 18.72
CA SER A 690 -12.86 -24.38 17.38
C SER A 690 -11.43 -23.90 17.13
N ALA A 691 -11.13 -22.62 17.41
CA ALA A 691 -9.79 -22.05 17.24
C ALA A 691 -8.74 -22.70 18.18
N VAL A 692 -9.14 -22.98 19.43
CA VAL A 692 -8.29 -23.71 20.38
C VAL A 692 -7.95 -25.10 19.86
N CYS A 693 -8.94 -25.83 19.33
CA CYS A 693 -8.73 -27.14 18.71
C CYS A 693 -7.79 -27.02 17.51
N GLY A 694 -8.05 -26.09 16.57
CA GLY A 694 -7.21 -25.88 15.39
C GLY A 694 -5.73 -25.65 15.74
N ARG A 695 -5.44 -24.81 16.75
CA ARG A 695 -4.06 -24.59 17.22
C ARG A 695 -3.42 -25.83 17.84
N LEU A 696 -4.17 -26.62 18.60
CA LEU A 696 -3.69 -27.91 19.12
C LEU A 696 -3.34 -28.86 17.98
N LEU A 697 -4.19 -28.95 16.95
CA LEU A 697 -3.93 -29.82 15.78
C LEU A 697 -2.70 -29.37 15.00
N VAL A 698 -2.51 -28.06 14.82
CA VAL A 698 -1.30 -27.50 14.19
C VAL A 698 -0.03 -27.83 14.99
N ARG A 699 -0.10 -27.80 16.33
CA ARG A 699 1.03 -28.20 17.17
C ARG A 699 1.38 -29.67 16.95
N VAL A 700 0.39 -30.56 17.00
CA VAL A 700 0.59 -32.00 16.82
C VAL A 700 1.07 -32.33 15.41
N MET A 701 0.62 -31.60 14.39
CA MET A 701 1.17 -31.72 13.03
C MET A 701 2.67 -31.38 12.96
N LYS A 702 3.11 -30.35 13.69
CA LYS A 702 4.53 -29.95 13.78
C LYS A 702 5.37 -30.86 14.69
N HIS A 703 4.71 -31.53 15.64
CA HIS A 703 5.29 -32.40 16.66
C HIS A 703 4.54 -33.75 16.68
N PRO A 704 4.64 -34.56 15.61
CA PRO A 704 3.87 -35.81 15.46
C PRO A 704 4.18 -36.82 16.58
N GLU A 705 5.34 -36.73 17.22
CA GLU A 705 5.70 -37.52 18.39
C GLU A 705 4.80 -37.27 19.61
N GLU A 706 4.12 -36.11 19.68
CA GLU A 706 3.21 -35.78 20.77
C GLU A 706 1.80 -36.41 20.58
N LEU A 707 1.47 -36.91 19.37
CA LEU A 707 0.11 -37.39 19.01
C LEU A 707 -0.45 -38.42 20.00
N ASP A 708 0.31 -39.48 20.27
CA ASP A 708 -0.13 -40.57 21.16
C ASP A 708 -0.27 -40.08 22.60
N SER A 709 0.69 -39.31 23.10
CA SER A 709 0.69 -38.79 24.48
C SER A 709 -0.42 -37.79 24.76
N ARG A 710 -0.90 -37.10 23.71
CA ARG A 710 -1.97 -36.09 23.78
C ARG A 710 -3.31 -36.59 23.25
N ARG A 711 -3.44 -37.88 22.91
CA ARG A 711 -4.64 -38.41 22.26
C ARG A 711 -5.95 -38.03 22.98
N ASP A 712 -5.97 -38.14 24.31
CA ASP A 712 -7.16 -37.79 25.11
C ASP A 712 -7.45 -36.28 25.11
N GLU A 713 -6.41 -35.44 25.13
CA GLU A 713 -6.53 -33.98 25.00
C GLU A 713 -7.11 -33.61 23.63
N ILE A 714 -6.62 -34.25 22.57
CA ILE A 714 -7.09 -34.07 21.19
C ILE A 714 -8.57 -34.45 21.08
N ILE A 715 -8.96 -35.61 21.59
CA ILE A 715 -10.37 -36.06 21.57
C ILE A 715 -11.26 -35.08 22.33
N ALA A 716 -10.82 -34.65 23.52
CA ALA A 716 -11.57 -33.67 24.31
C ALA A 716 -11.72 -32.33 23.58
N ALA A 717 -10.71 -31.89 22.83
CA ALA A 717 -10.78 -30.69 22.01
C ALA A 717 -11.72 -30.88 20.80
N LEU A 718 -11.56 -31.96 20.03
CA LEU A 718 -12.41 -32.29 18.88
C LEU A 718 -13.89 -32.32 19.26
N ASN A 719 -14.21 -32.97 20.38
CA ASN A 719 -15.59 -33.13 20.86
C ASN A 719 -16.26 -31.82 21.31
N LYS A 720 -15.50 -30.74 21.48
CA LYS A 720 -16.06 -29.39 21.70
C LYS A 720 -16.34 -28.65 20.40
N THR A 721 -15.86 -29.16 19.27
CA THR A 721 -16.04 -28.54 17.94
C THR A 721 -17.22 -29.13 17.19
N ALA A 722 -17.59 -28.51 16.08
CA ALA A 722 -18.61 -28.99 15.15
C ALA A 722 -18.21 -30.30 14.41
N LYS A 723 -16.95 -30.74 14.53
CA LYS A 723 -16.46 -32.04 14.05
C LYS A 723 -15.86 -32.87 15.18
N PRO A 724 -16.70 -33.55 15.98
CA PRO A 724 -16.23 -34.43 17.05
C PRO A 724 -15.47 -35.63 16.50
N TYR A 725 -14.72 -36.30 17.38
CA TYR A 725 -14.14 -37.60 17.05
C TYR A 725 -15.27 -38.64 16.95
N PHE A 726 -15.20 -39.47 15.91
CA PHE A 726 -16.20 -40.52 15.69
C PHE A 726 -16.23 -41.53 16.85
N GLY A 727 -15.04 -41.93 17.31
CA GLY A 727 -14.80 -42.94 18.33
C GLY A 727 -13.97 -44.12 17.78
N ASP A 728 -13.47 -44.97 18.67
CA ASP A 728 -12.69 -46.16 18.29
C ASP A 728 -13.61 -47.28 17.78
N LEU A 729 -13.69 -47.44 16.45
CA LEU A 729 -14.62 -48.38 15.79
C LEU A 729 -14.46 -49.83 16.27
N GLU A 730 -13.24 -50.27 16.55
CA GLU A 730 -12.93 -51.61 17.05
C GLU A 730 -13.58 -51.95 18.40
N THR A 731 -13.99 -50.92 19.15
CA THR A 731 -14.71 -51.06 20.43
C THR A 731 -16.23 -51.02 20.26
N MET A 732 -16.73 -50.71 19.07
CA MET A 732 -18.15 -50.58 18.76
C MET A 732 -18.72 -51.89 18.19
N THR A 733 -20.02 -52.11 18.41
CA THR A 733 -20.81 -53.08 17.63
C THR A 733 -21.18 -52.48 16.27
N TYR A 734 -21.55 -53.29 15.29
CA TYR A 734 -22.00 -52.77 13.98
C TYR A 734 -23.24 -51.88 14.12
N TYR A 735 -24.16 -52.21 15.02
CA TYR A 735 -25.32 -51.37 15.32
C TYR A 735 -24.91 -50.03 15.93
N ALA A 736 -23.98 -50.04 16.90
CA ALA A 736 -23.45 -48.81 17.49
C ALA A 736 -22.72 -47.93 16.46
N TRP A 737 -22.00 -48.53 15.51
CA TRP A 737 -21.36 -47.82 14.40
C TRP A 737 -22.40 -47.11 13.50
N ALA A 738 -23.42 -47.83 13.04
CA ALA A 738 -24.50 -47.25 12.23
C ALA A 738 -25.23 -46.14 12.98
N LYS A 739 -25.56 -46.38 14.26
CA LYS A 739 -26.21 -45.37 15.10
C LYS A 739 -25.34 -44.13 15.26
N ARG A 740 -24.04 -44.28 15.56
CA ARG A 740 -23.11 -43.16 15.72
C ARG A 740 -22.96 -42.34 14.43
N PHE A 741 -22.95 -43.00 13.27
CA PHE A 741 -22.96 -42.34 11.98
C PHE A 741 -24.18 -41.43 11.83
N ALA A 742 -25.37 -41.97 12.08
CA ALA A 742 -26.61 -41.20 12.04
C ALA A 742 -26.61 -40.06 13.06
N ASP A 743 -26.24 -40.32 14.32
CA ASP A 743 -26.23 -39.33 15.41
C ASP A 743 -25.36 -38.09 15.08
N LEU A 744 -24.26 -38.27 14.34
CA LEU A 744 -23.33 -37.18 14.01
C LEU A 744 -23.62 -36.48 12.68
N SER A 745 -24.39 -37.10 11.78
CA SER A 745 -24.57 -36.58 10.42
C SER A 745 -26.01 -36.30 10.01
N TYR A 746 -27.01 -36.74 10.80
CA TYR A 746 -28.42 -36.41 10.60
C TYR A 746 -28.83 -35.17 11.44
N PRO A 747 -29.67 -34.25 10.91
CA PRO A 747 -30.21 -34.19 9.55
C PRO A 747 -29.12 -34.09 8.47
N TRP A 748 -29.33 -34.75 7.33
CA TRP A 748 -28.34 -34.80 6.26
C TRP A 748 -28.12 -33.38 5.69
N ALA A 749 -26.92 -32.82 5.88
CA ALA A 749 -26.57 -31.51 5.31
C ALA A 749 -26.27 -31.59 3.80
N ASP A 750 -26.02 -32.81 3.29
CA ASP A 750 -25.77 -33.11 1.89
C ASP A 750 -26.34 -34.49 1.58
N GLU A 751 -26.94 -34.67 0.40
CA GLU A 751 -27.59 -35.93 0.03
C GLU A 751 -26.62 -37.12 0.02
N THR A 752 -25.35 -36.89 -0.25
CA THR A 752 -24.31 -37.94 -0.25
C THR A 752 -24.02 -38.47 1.16
N TYR A 753 -24.50 -37.82 2.23
CA TYR A 753 -24.46 -38.39 3.59
C TYR A 753 -25.43 -39.56 3.72
N ALA A 754 -26.62 -39.44 3.12
CA ALA A 754 -27.59 -40.53 3.07
C ALA A 754 -27.07 -41.69 2.22
N ASP A 755 -26.39 -41.42 1.09
CA ASP A 755 -25.77 -42.46 0.27
C ASP A 755 -24.67 -43.21 1.03
N ARG A 756 -23.80 -42.49 1.74
CA ARG A 756 -22.78 -43.12 2.58
C ARG A 756 -23.39 -43.92 3.73
N PHE A 757 -24.49 -43.45 4.31
CA PHE A 757 -25.22 -44.21 5.32
C PHE A 757 -25.85 -45.48 4.73
N LEU A 758 -26.42 -45.41 3.53
CA LEU A 758 -26.91 -46.58 2.79
C LEU A 758 -25.80 -47.62 2.58
N HIS A 759 -24.65 -47.19 2.06
CA HIS A 759 -23.51 -48.06 1.81
C HIS A 759 -22.97 -48.68 3.11
N LEU A 760 -22.99 -47.92 4.21
CA LEU A 760 -22.67 -48.45 5.54
C LEU A 760 -23.64 -49.56 5.95
N LEU A 761 -24.95 -49.34 5.84
CA LEU A 761 -25.94 -50.35 6.21
C LEU A 761 -25.82 -51.62 5.36
N GLN A 762 -25.64 -51.47 4.04
CA GLN A 762 -25.41 -52.62 3.14
C GLN A 762 -24.14 -53.39 3.49
N ARG A 763 -23.06 -52.69 3.86
CA ARG A 763 -21.82 -53.32 4.33
C ARG A 763 -22.04 -54.10 5.62
N ILE A 764 -22.81 -53.55 6.55
CA ILE A 764 -23.19 -54.22 7.80
C ILE A 764 -24.02 -55.47 7.49
N GLU A 765 -25.05 -55.37 6.64
CA GLU A 765 -25.86 -56.53 6.24
C GLU A 765 -25.03 -57.67 5.65
N ALA A 766 -24.09 -57.33 4.76
CA ALA A 766 -23.19 -58.29 4.14
C ALA A 766 -22.25 -58.96 5.15
N ARG A 767 -21.98 -58.31 6.29
CA ARG A 767 -21.06 -58.79 7.32
C ARG A 767 -21.74 -59.66 8.38
N VAL A 768 -22.92 -59.25 8.82
CA VAL A 768 -23.58 -59.86 10.00
C VAL A 768 -24.52 -61.00 9.61
N ARG A 769 -24.84 -61.17 8.33
CA ARG A 769 -25.71 -62.25 7.84
C ARG A 769 -24.99 -63.62 7.93
N ASP A 770 -25.75 -64.67 8.24
CA ASP A 770 -25.27 -66.07 8.33
C ASP A 770 -24.95 -66.73 6.96
N GLN A 771 -24.84 -65.96 5.88
CA GLN A 771 -24.61 -66.45 4.52
C GLN A 771 -23.12 -66.27 4.16
N GLU A 772 -22.41 -67.38 3.95
CA GLU A 772 -20.96 -67.34 3.69
C GLU A 772 -20.58 -66.93 2.25
N SER A 773 -21.47 -67.12 1.27
CA SER A 773 -21.22 -66.76 -0.15
C SER A 773 -22.50 -66.59 -0.97
N GLY A 774 -22.40 -65.98 -2.15
CA GLY A 774 -23.51 -65.74 -3.08
C GLY A 774 -24.16 -64.36 -2.96
N GLU A 775 -25.19 -64.10 -3.75
CA GLU A 775 -25.96 -62.85 -3.72
C GLU A 775 -27.06 -62.91 -2.65
N PHE A 776 -27.46 -61.74 -2.13
CA PHE A 776 -28.63 -61.60 -1.27
C PHE A 776 -29.39 -60.31 -1.60
N THR A 777 -30.69 -60.30 -1.34
CA THR A 777 -31.49 -59.07 -1.43
C THR A 777 -31.31 -58.26 -0.16
N SER A 778 -30.70 -57.08 -0.29
CA SER A 778 -30.53 -56.11 0.79
C SER A 778 -31.88 -55.55 1.26
N LEU A 779 -32.01 -55.30 2.57
CA LEU A 779 -33.14 -54.56 3.13
C LEU A 779 -33.14 -53.09 2.71
N PHE A 780 -31.98 -52.55 2.34
CA PHE A 780 -31.76 -51.16 1.96
C PHE A 780 -31.40 -51.09 0.47
N SER A 781 -32.44 -51.01 -0.36
CA SER A 781 -32.34 -51.10 -1.82
C SER A 781 -31.95 -49.79 -2.50
N GLY A 782 -32.18 -48.65 -1.84
CA GLY A 782 -31.82 -47.34 -2.34
C GLY A 782 -31.98 -46.24 -1.29
N ARG A 783 -31.64 -45.01 -1.67
CA ARG A 783 -31.60 -43.84 -0.75
C ARG A 783 -32.90 -43.63 0.03
N GLY A 784 -34.05 -43.93 -0.58
CA GLY A 784 -35.37 -43.83 0.07
C GLY A 784 -35.51 -44.65 1.36
N ASP A 785 -34.78 -45.76 1.49
CA ASP A 785 -34.79 -46.62 2.69
C ASP A 785 -34.05 -46.02 3.88
N VAL A 786 -33.24 -44.96 3.65
CA VAL A 786 -32.33 -44.39 4.65
C VAL A 786 -32.46 -42.86 4.82
N LEU A 787 -33.48 -42.26 4.20
CA LEU A 787 -33.74 -40.82 4.34
C LEU A 787 -33.96 -40.41 5.80
N ASP A 788 -34.67 -41.23 6.57
CA ASP A 788 -34.72 -41.15 8.02
C ASP A 788 -33.90 -42.33 8.61
N PRO A 789 -32.81 -42.06 9.34
CA PRO A 789 -31.98 -43.12 9.88
C PRO A 789 -32.67 -43.91 10.99
N ALA A 790 -33.64 -43.34 11.72
CA ALA A 790 -34.25 -44.04 12.86
C ALA A 790 -35.04 -45.30 12.43
N PRO A 791 -35.97 -45.24 11.46
CA PRO A 791 -36.61 -46.44 10.91
C PRO A 791 -35.62 -47.43 10.29
N ALA A 792 -34.56 -46.95 9.64
CA ALA A 792 -33.55 -47.81 9.02
C ALA A 792 -32.77 -48.62 10.08
N LEU A 793 -32.37 -47.99 11.18
CA LEU A 793 -31.71 -48.64 12.31
C LEU A 793 -32.60 -49.67 12.99
N GLU A 794 -33.88 -49.36 13.21
CA GLU A 794 -34.84 -50.34 13.77
C GLU A 794 -35.03 -51.56 12.86
N ARG A 795 -35.11 -51.34 11.53
CA ARG A 795 -35.16 -52.43 10.55
C ARG A 795 -33.90 -53.30 10.57
N LEU A 796 -32.72 -52.68 10.64
CA LEU A 796 -31.45 -53.39 10.76
C LEU A 796 -31.42 -54.27 12.01
N LYS A 797 -31.77 -53.70 13.17
CA LYS A 797 -31.75 -54.40 14.46
C LYS A 797 -32.75 -55.55 14.53
N ALA A 798 -33.94 -55.36 13.98
CA ALA A 798 -34.97 -56.39 13.96
C ALA A 798 -34.60 -57.58 13.06
N ALA A 799 -33.97 -57.32 11.91
CA ALA A 799 -33.59 -58.36 10.96
C ALA A 799 -32.26 -59.05 11.30
N TYR A 800 -31.32 -58.33 11.92
CA TYR A 800 -29.99 -58.80 12.26
C TYR A 800 -29.62 -58.48 13.72
N PRO A 801 -30.18 -59.21 14.71
CA PRO A 801 -29.87 -58.98 16.13
C PRO A 801 -28.37 -59.05 16.44
N GLN A 802 -27.62 -59.91 15.73
CA GLN A 802 -26.16 -60.04 15.86
C GLN A 802 -25.38 -58.76 15.53
N ALA A 803 -25.97 -57.78 14.83
CA ALA A 803 -25.33 -56.47 14.62
C ALA A 803 -25.10 -55.72 15.94
N ASP A 804 -25.88 -56.03 16.99
CA ASP A 804 -25.75 -55.46 18.34
C ASP A 804 -24.81 -56.28 19.24
N GLU A 805 -24.29 -57.42 18.76
CA GLU A 805 -23.41 -58.31 19.52
C GLU A 805 -21.99 -58.34 18.94
N LEU A 806 -21.86 -58.32 17.61
CA LEU A 806 -20.58 -58.41 16.91
C LEU A 806 -19.88 -57.07 16.87
N THR A 807 -18.62 -57.05 17.30
CA THR A 807 -17.74 -55.89 17.17
C THR A 807 -17.23 -55.71 15.75
N VAL A 808 -16.90 -54.47 15.38
CA VAL A 808 -16.40 -54.15 14.04
C VAL A 808 -15.04 -54.81 13.81
N VAL A 809 -14.90 -55.55 12.70
CA VAL A 809 -13.65 -56.27 12.39
C VAL A 809 -12.61 -55.32 11.78
N PRO A 810 -11.30 -55.62 11.91
CA PRO A 810 -10.23 -54.74 11.41
C PRO A 810 -10.34 -54.38 9.92
N SER A 811 -10.86 -55.28 9.08
CA SER A 811 -11.04 -55.01 7.65
C SER A 811 -12.11 -53.95 7.35
N ASP A 812 -13.15 -53.84 8.19
CA ASP A 812 -14.18 -52.82 8.05
C ASP A 812 -13.78 -51.50 8.73
N VAL A 813 -12.99 -51.56 9.81
CA VAL A 813 -12.31 -50.38 10.38
C VAL A 813 -11.44 -49.71 9.30
N ALA A 814 -10.63 -50.48 8.58
CA ALA A 814 -9.79 -49.98 7.49
C ALA A 814 -10.60 -49.45 6.28
N TRP A 815 -11.84 -49.92 6.10
CA TRP A 815 -12.73 -49.46 5.03
C TRP A 815 -13.44 -48.14 5.38
N PHE A 816 -13.64 -47.83 6.66
CA PHE A 816 -14.40 -46.64 7.05
C PHE A 816 -13.86 -45.31 6.48
N PRO A 817 -12.53 -45.04 6.46
CA PRO A 817 -12.01 -43.85 5.78
C PRO A 817 -12.30 -43.80 4.27
N VAL A 818 -12.42 -44.97 3.61
CA VAL A 818 -12.79 -45.07 2.19
C VAL A 818 -14.24 -44.66 1.99
N LEU A 819 -15.15 -45.15 2.85
CA LEU A 819 -16.55 -44.72 2.85
C LEU A 819 -16.68 -43.21 3.08
N VAL A 820 -15.97 -42.68 4.09
CA VAL A 820 -16.03 -41.26 4.43
C VAL A 820 -15.58 -40.37 3.27
N ARG A 821 -14.60 -40.82 2.47
CA ARG A 821 -14.04 -40.10 1.30
C ARG A 821 -14.73 -40.45 -0.03
N GLU A 822 -15.83 -41.19 -0.02
CA GLU A 822 -16.50 -41.64 -1.25
C GLU A 822 -16.98 -40.47 -2.13
N TYR A 823 -17.36 -39.35 -1.51
CA TYR A 823 -17.85 -38.16 -2.19
C TYR A 823 -17.06 -36.91 -1.81
N PRO A 824 -17.03 -35.85 -2.66
CA PRO A 824 -16.29 -34.62 -2.40
C PRO A 824 -16.68 -33.90 -1.09
N LYS A 825 -17.97 -33.91 -0.72
CA LYS A 825 -18.45 -33.29 0.53
C LYS A 825 -17.90 -34.07 1.74
N PRO A 826 -17.06 -33.47 2.61
CA PRO A 826 -16.51 -34.16 3.78
C PRO A 826 -17.54 -34.41 4.87
N MET A 827 -17.42 -35.51 5.63
CA MET A 827 -18.32 -35.79 6.76
C MET A 827 -18.13 -34.79 7.92
N PRO A 828 -19.17 -34.55 8.75
CA PRO A 828 -19.14 -33.61 9.87
C PRO A 828 -18.51 -34.21 11.15
N PHE A 829 -17.52 -35.09 11.00
CA PHE A 829 -16.80 -35.72 12.11
C PHE A 829 -15.39 -36.14 11.67
N VAL A 830 -14.50 -36.37 12.65
CA VAL A 830 -13.16 -36.91 12.41
C VAL A 830 -13.22 -38.44 12.51
N PRO A 831 -12.95 -39.19 11.42
CA PRO A 831 -13.11 -40.64 11.42
C PRO A 831 -11.97 -41.39 12.12
N VAL A 832 -10.75 -40.84 12.07
CA VAL A 832 -9.52 -41.45 12.60
C VAL A 832 -8.60 -40.38 13.17
N ILE A 833 -7.76 -40.76 14.16
CA ILE A 833 -6.70 -39.91 14.70
C ILE A 833 -5.38 -40.42 14.13
N ASP A 834 -4.83 -39.69 13.17
CA ASP A 834 -3.60 -40.02 12.46
C ASP A 834 -2.83 -38.74 12.10
N ASN A 835 -1.76 -38.86 11.32
CA ASN A 835 -0.95 -37.72 10.89
C ASN A 835 -1.70 -36.77 9.92
N ASP A 836 -2.86 -37.17 9.39
CA ASP A 836 -3.73 -36.34 8.54
C ASP A 836 -4.80 -35.58 9.36
N LEU A 837 -4.70 -35.55 10.69
CA LEU A 837 -5.73 -35.01 11.57
C LEU A 837 -6.15 -33.56 11.26
N LEU A 838 -5.19 -32.66 10.97
CA LEU A 838 -5.51 -31.28 10.58
C LEU A 838 -6.31 -31.24 9.27
N ARG A 839 -6.07 -32.18 8.35
CA ARG A 839 -6.81 -32.28 7.10
C ARG A 839 -8.21 -32.84 7.33
N TRP A 840 -8.34 -33.91 8.12
CA TRP A 840 -9.64 -34.49 8.48
C TRP A 840 -10.56 -33.46 9.15
N TRP A 841 -10.01 -32.71 10.11
CA TRP A 841 -10.76 -31.69 10.81
C TRP A 841 -10.94 -30.44 9.95
N GLY A 842 -9.89 -29.88 9.36
CA GLY A 842 -9.90 -28.55 8.73
C GLY A 842 -10.57 -28.44 7.36
N GLN A 843 -10.94 -29.55 6.71
CA GLN A 843 -11.70 -29.53 5.45
C GLN A 843 -13.17 -29.17 5.70
N ASP A 844 -13.75 -28.27 4.89
CA ASP A 844 -15.19 -27.93 4.90
C ASP A 844 -15.77 -27.61 6.30
N GLN A 845 -15.15 -26.63 6.96
CA GLN A 845 -15.45 -26.18 8.34
C GLN A 845 -16.22 -24.85 8.39
N LEU A 846 -16.73 -24.35 7.27
CA LEU A 846 -17.28 -23.00 7.19
C LEU A 846 -18.82 -22.98 7.28
N TRP A 847 -19.50 -23.95 6.66
CA TRP A 847 -20.96 -23.95 6.55
C TRP A 847 -21.67 -24.15 7.88
N GLN A 848 -21.01 -24.73 8.88
CA GLN A 848 -21.57 -24.97 10.22
C GLN A 848 -21.90 -23.66 10.95
N SER A 849 -21.25 -22.55 10.58
CA SER A 849 -21.58 -21.22 11.13
C SER A 849 -22.97 -20.71 10.71
N GLU A 850 -23.54 -21.28 9.65
CA GLU A 850 -24.86 -20.96 9.11
C GLU A 850 -25.93 -21.97 9.56
N ASP A 851 -25.56 -23.06 10.25
CA ASP A 851 -26.50 -24.11 10.69
C ASP A 851 -26.79 -24.01 12.21
N PRO A 852 -28.04 -23.74 12.62
CA PRO A 852 -28.41 -23.47 14.01
C PRO A 852 -28.26 -24.68 14.94
N ARG A 853 -28.00 -25.89 14.41
CA ARG A 853 -27.75 -27.08 15.23
C ARG A 853 -26.41 -27.04 15.98
N TYR A 854 -25.47 -26.22 15.52
CA TYR A 854 -24.17 -26.05 16.15
C TYR A 854 -24.13 -24.82 17.06
N SER A 855 -23.41 -24.91 18.18
CA SER A 855 -23.18 -23.75 19.05
C SER A 855 -22.12 -22.83 18.44
N ALA A 856 -22.22 -21.52 18.69
CA ALA A 856 -21.23 -20.55 18.21
C ALA A 856 -19.80 -20.84 18.71
N ASP A 857 -19.66 -21.44 19.90
CA ASP A 857 -18.36 -21.84 20.46
C ASP A 857 -17.70 -23.00 19.68
N SER A 858 -18.52 -23.86 19.05
CA SER A 858 -18.05 -25.09 18.40
C SER A 858 -17.65 -24.91 16.93
N VAL A 859 -18.09 -23.83 16.29
CA VAL A 859 -17.94 -23.61 14.84
C VAL A 859 -16.77 -22.71 14.51
N ARG A 860 -16.23 -22.85 13.29
CA ARG A 860 -15.22 -21.93 12.77
C ARG A 860 -15.91 -20.71 12.15
N VAL A 861 -15.58 -19.52 12.62
CA VAL A 861 -16.12 -18.24 12.13
C VAL A 861 -14.94 -17.35 11.79
N ILE A 862 -14.93 -16.73 10.61
CA ILE A 862 -13.71 -16.20 9.99
C ILE A 862 -13.71 -14.67 9.72
N PRO A 863 -13.91 -13.82 10.74
CA PRO A 863 -13.91 -12.36 10.54
C PRO A 863 -12.49 -11.80 10.39
N GLY A 864 -12.38 -10.60 9.82
CA GLY A 864 -11.14 -9.81 9.85
C GLY A 864 -10.93 -9.18 11.23
N PRO A 865 -9.71 -9.18 11.79
CA PRO A 865 -9.45 -8.78 13.18
C PRO A 865 -9.74 -7.29 13.46
N ILE A 866 -9.57 -6.42 12.46
CA ILE A 866 -9.89 -4.99 12.58
C ILE A 866 -11.39 -4.76 12.32
N SER A 867 -11.95 -5.43 11.31
CA SER A 867 -13.32 -5.19 10.87
C SER A 867 -14.38 -5.73 11.84
N VAL A 868 -14.06 -6.74 12.64
CA VAL A 868 -15.00 -7.27 13.64
C VAL A 868 -15.33 -6.22 14.72
N ALA A 869 -14.40 -5.33 15.05
CA ALA A 869 -14.63 -4.25 16.02
C ALA A 869 -15.72 -3.25 15.55
N ALA A 870 -15.99 -3.20 14.24
CA ALA A 870 -17.01 -2.32 13.66
C ALA A 870 -18.41 -2.94 13.70
N ILE A 871 -18.54 -4.23 14.02
CA ILE A 871 -19.82 -4.94 14.06
C ILE A 871 -20.50 -4.65 15.39
N THR A 872 -21.49 -3.76 15.38
CA THR A 872 -22.19 -3.31 16.60
C THR A 872 -23.67 -3.74 16.66
N THR A 873 -24.18 -4.33 15.58
CA THR A 873 -25.59 -4.69 15.42
C THR A 873 -25.76 -6.14 14.97
N VAL A 874 -26.89 -6.74 15.36
CA VAL A 874 -27.33 -8.06 14.91
C VAL A 874 -28.59 -7.86 14.06
N ASP A 875 -28.67 -8.55 12.92
CA ASP A 875 -29.82 -8.55 12.02
C ASP A 875 -30.19 -7.14 11.50
N GLU A 876 -29.19 -6.29 11.30
CA GLU A 876 -29.35 -5.05 10.53
C GLU A 876 -29.43 -5.40 9.03
N PRO A 877 -30.37 -4.84 8.25
CA PRO A 877 -30.45 -5.12 6.82
C PRO A 877 -29.15 -4.77 6.09
N ILE A 878 -28.72 -5.60 5.14
CA ILE A 878 -27.48 -5.37 4.37
C ILE A 878 -27.49 -4.00 3.67
N ALA A 879 -28.65 -3.59 3.16
CA ALA A 879 -28.85 -2.27 2.55
C ALA A 879 -28.52 -1.12 3.51
N SER A 880 -28.90 -1.25 4.79
CA SER A 880 -28.59 -0.25 5.81
C SER A 880 -27.10 -0.24 6.17
N ILE A 881 -26.49 -1.43 6.26
CA ILE A 881 -25.05 -1.56 6.55
C ILE A 881 -24.25 -0.85 5.46
N LEU A 882 -24.44 -1.19 4.17
CA LEU A 882 -23.74 -0.56 3.05
C LEU A 882 -24.11 0.92 2.89
N GLY A 883 -25.37 1.29 3.17
CA GLY A 883 -25.84 2.67 3.17
C GLY A 883 -25.12 3.57 4.18
N ARG A 884 -24.70 3.04 5.34
CA ARG A 884 -23.87 3.81 6.30
C ARG A 884 -22.48 4.13 5.75
N PHE A 885 -21.86 3.18 5.05
CA PHE A 885 -20.56 3.42 4.39
C PHE A 885 -20.72 4.50 3.32
N GLU A 886 -21.75 4.38 2.48
CA GLU A 886 -22.03 5.39 1.46
C GLU A 886 -22.30 6.78 2.06
N THR A 887 -23.07 6.85 3.15
CA THR A 887 -23.37 8.11 3.86
C THR A 887 -22.09 8.76 4.38
N ALA A 888 -21.22 8.00 5.06
CA ALA A 888 -19.94 8.51 5.55
C ALA A 888 -19.03 9.01 4.41
N MET A 889 -19.07 8.35 3.25
CA MET A 889 -18.35 8.81 2.06
C MET A 889 -18.93 10.14 1.53
N VAL A 890 -20.26 10.29 1.45
CA VAL A 890 -20.90 11.56 1.06
C VAL A 890 -20.47 12.69 2.00
N GLU A 891 -20.64 12.48 3.31
CA GLU A 891 -20.29 13.48 4.34
C GLU A 891 -18.82 13.89 4.23
N ARG A 892 -17.91 12.94 4.01
CA ARG A 892 -16.49 13.25 3.88
C ARG A 892 -16.15 14.05 2.63
N VAL A 893 -16.77 13.71 1.50
CA VAL A 893 -16.55 14.42 0.23
C VAL A 893 -17.10 15.85 0.29
N GLU A 894 -18.26 16.04 0.92
CA GLU A 894 -18.84 17.36 1.15
C GLU A 894 -17.97 18.21 2.08
N ALA A 895 -17.49 17.63 3.19
CA ALA A 895 -16.58 18.32 4.11
C ALA A 895 -15.28 18.76 3.41
N ALA A 896 -14.66 17.86 2.64
CA ALA A 896 -13.44 18.19 1.88
C ALA A 896 -13.68 19.28 0.81
N SER A 897 -14.87 19.31 0.22
CA SER A 897 -15.25 20.34 -0.76
C SER A 897 -15.49 21.70 -0.10
N ALA A 898 -16.09 21.72 1.10
CA ALA A 898 -16.31 22.93 1.88
C ALA A 898 -14.97 23.55 2.32
N ASP A 899 -14.04 22.74 2.81
CA ASP A 899 -12.69 23.20 3.19
C ASP A 899 -11.94 23.81 1.99
N ALA A 900 -12.08 23.21 0.80
CA ALA A 900 -11.49 23.75 -0.44
C ALA A 900 -12.13 25.08 -0.88
N SER A 901 -13.43 25.28 -0.63
CA SER A 901 -14.10 26.56 -0.92
C SER A 901 -13.73 27.66 0.08
N ALA A 902 -13.60 27.32 1.37
CA ALA A 902 -13.23 28.27 2.41
C ALA A 902 -11.76 28.73 2.27
N SER A 903 -10.85 27.83 1.85
CA SER A 903 -9.46 28.21 1.57
C SER A 903 -9.33 29.08 0.32
N ALA A 904 -10.17 28.84 -0.70
CA ALA A 904 -10.24 29.70 -1.88
C ALA A 904 -10.74 31.12 -1.52
N ASP A 905 -11.79 31.25 -0.70
CA ASP A 905 -12.33 32.56 -0.30
C ASP A 905 -11.37 33.33 0.63
N ALA A 906 -10.67 32.64 1.54
CA ALA A 906 -9.65 33.28 2.40
C ALA A 906 -8.45 33.83 1.60
N SER A 907 -8.10 33.19 0.48
CA SER A 907 -7.03 33.68 -0.41
C SER A 907 -7.41 34.93 -1.22
N VAL A 908 -8.71 35.25 -1.33
CA VAL A 908 -9.22 36.44 -2.04
C VAL A 908 -9.33 37.65 -1.10
N GLU A 909 -9.50 37.47 0.21
CA GLU A 909 -9.64 38.57 1.18
C GLU A 909 -8.32 39.24 1.60
N ASP A 910 -7.15 38.63 1.33
CA ASP A 910 -5.83 39.18 1.67
C ASP A 910 -5.16 40.02 0.54
N ALA A 911 -5.89 40.31 -0.54
CA ALA A 911 -5.47 41.34 -1.49
C ALA A 911 -5.79 42.74 -0.91
N PRO A 912 -4.80 43.63 -0.67
CA PRO A 912 -5.09 44.95 -0.13
C PRO A 912 -5.94 45.73 -1.14
N SER A 913 -7.20 45.96 -0.80
CA SER A 913 -8.09 46.85 -1.53
C SER A 913 -7.44 48.23 -1.62
N SER A 914 -6.98 48.59 -2.82
CA SER A 914 -6.49 49.93 -3.10
C SER A 914 -7.67 50.90 -2.96
N SER A 915 -7.62 51.71 -1.90
CA SER A 915 -8.61 52.75 -1.63
C SER A 915 -8.62 53.76 -2.78
N SER A 916 -9.70 53.79 -3.56
CA SER A 916 -9.95 54.88 -4.49
C SER A 916 -10.34 56.13 -3.71
N ALA A 917 -9.42 57.08 -3.59
CA ALA A 917 -9.69 58.42 -3.09
C ALA A 917 -10.65 59.16 -4.05
N PRO A 918 -11.61 59.96 -3.54
CA PRO A 918 -12.54 60.69 -4.38
C PRO A 918 -11.91 61.98 -4.94
N LEU A 919 -12.04 62.20 -6.25
CA LEU A 919 -11.66 63.43 -6.94
C LEU A 919 -12.60 64.59 -6.58
N PRO A 920 -12.10 65.84 -6.46
CA PRO A 920 -12.94 66.99 -6.16
C PRO A 920 -13.53 67.63 -7.43
N GLY A 921 -14.86 67.84 -7.42
CA GLY A 921 -15.55 69.05 -7.88
C GLY A 921 -15.68 69.33 -9.39
N GLY A 922 -16.94 69.38 -9.86
CA GLY A 922 -17.33 70.04 -11.11
C GLY A 922 -18.85 70.02 -11.32
N GLU A 923 -19.51 71.15 -11.07
CA GLU A 923 -20.95 71.42 -11.22
C GLU A 923 -21.48 71.20 -12.66
N LEU A 924 -22.76 70.80 -12.80
CA LEU A 924 -23.84 71.66 -13.36
C LEU A 924 -25.16 70.88 -13.52
N ALA A 925 -26.23 71.52 -13.01
CA ALA A 925 -27.68 71.29 -13.15
C ALA A 925 -28.33 70.13 -12.37
#